data_AF-L8X003-F1
#
_entry.id   AF-L8X003-F1
#
_cell.length_a   1.000
_cell.length_b   1.000
_cell.length_c   1.000
_cell.angle_alpha   90.00
_cell.angle_beta   90.00
_cell.angle_gamma   90.00
#
_symmetry.space_group_name_H-M   'P 1'
#
loop_
_entity.id
_entity.type
_entity.pdbx_description
1 polymer ?
#
loop_
_entity_poly.entity_id
_entity_poly.type
_entity_poly.pdbx_seq_one_letter_code
_entity_poly.pdbx_strand_id
1 'polypeptide(L)'
;MIAVPVLLSLATGAFAASASEWQSRSIYQVLTDRFATSDGSGPSCNTGDRKYCGGTYKASHLDYIQNMGFDAIWISPITKNIGNTGYGDAYHGYWPSDLSGLNDGFGSADDLKELSAALHKRGMYLMVDVVVNHFAATSTPPSLTYNGFSPFNAEVSKGVSRNGSSSVSDITTYQDLLADHHFVGWLGDTTVALVDINTESQNVVNVRRILAIALKHKLIIGQTYNSWIKNLTSFYNIDGIRIDTVKHVRKDFWPEFVKSSGVFAIGEVLSNETDYTGDYTNYMDAVLDYPSWFAVTQAFASTTGNIALIAQNIPETQKYFKNGGISTGAFLENHDQPRFQSWTTDLSLVKNAMAYTFVTDGIPILYYGQEQGYTGGLEPASREAYVANAFSEFQLLIASRITGFASIAGDSKFLSTQMKVVANNTHNIAVQKGKLLTALTNVGSQGAAEKFELTGTGYSANEQLVDVLSCTNITADASGNVNIAFTGGNPQVIIPVSQLSGSGLCGSAKSTTTTTSSGSNNGATALGLSALLATFFGIIGMHNCNTIGPREPTSPTSPVAVYPPPAPPDNENAPGAAAEFYGFVAWATTAILWFIYIIWALLPDSVIRGIGITWYPNREWALLIPSYAVFLVLLTYFTYFALGIYATPSYSDVKSVTDEHARYAVQTSVSRSTVPQVHDLPIGLVNRVLYGKRRRSKSSVM
;
A
#
# COMPACT_ATOMS: atom_id res chain seq x y z
N MET A 1 14.68 14.96 -47.41
CA MET A 1 15.06 13.66 -46.82
C MET A 1 16.08 14.00 -45.73
N ILE A 2 15.88 13.81 -44.44
CA ILE A 2 15.09 12.86 -43.64
C ILE A 2 14.46 13.66 -42.49
N ALA A 3 13.16 13.49 -42.25
CA ALA A 3 12.47 14.07 -41.09
C ALA A 3 12.71 13.17 -39.88
N VAL A 4 13.28 13.72 -38.81
CA VAL A 4 13.41 13.06 -37.51
C VAL A 4 12.25 13.54 -36.63
N PRO A 5 11.28 12.70 -36.26
CA PRO A 5 10.28 13.09 -35.28
C PRO A 5 10.93 13.02 -33.89
N VAL A 6 11.01 14.17 -33.22
CA VAL A 6 11.33 14.27 -31.80
C VAL A 6 10.13 13.69 -31.04
N LEU A 7 10.24 12.44 -30.60
CA LEU A 7 9.36 11.90 -29.56
C LEU A 7 9.63 12.67 -28.27
N LEU A 8 8.66 13.48 -27.85
CA LEU A 8 8.55 13.85 -26.44
C LEU A 8 8.22 12.56 -25.67
N SER A 9 9.24 11.89 -25.13
CA SER A 9 9.05 10.99 -24.01
C SER A 9 8.59 11.84 -22.84
N LEU A 10 7.28 11.88 -22.58
CA LEU A 10 6.77 12.15 -21.26
C LEU A 10 7.42 11.10 -20.35
N ALA A 11 8.47 11.50 -19.63
CA ALA A 11 8.90 10.77 -18.46
C ALA A 11 7.74 10.88 -17.47
N THR A 12 6.84 9.90 -17.51
CA THR A 12 5.99 9.57 -16.37
C THR A 12 6.96 9.27 -15.25
N GLY A 13 7.22 10.25 -14.38
CA GLY A 13 7.81 9.95 -13.09
C GLY A 13 6.93 8.86 -12.49
N ALA A 14 7.50 7.68 -12.27
CA ALA A 14 6.83 6.59 -11.57
C ALA A 14 6.60 7.08 -10.13
N PHE A 15 5.48 7.76 -9.92
CA PHE A 15 4.94 7.89 -8.58
C PHE A 15 4.48 6.50 -8.18
N ALA A 16 4.99 6.01 -7.06
CA ALA A 16 4.57 4.75 -6.48
C ALA A 16 3.04 4.72 -6.31
N ALA A 17 2.41 3.60 -6.66
CA ALA A 17 0.96 3.48 -6.61
C ALA A 17 0.43 3.63 -5.18
N SER A 18 -0.49 4.57 -5.00
CA SER A 18 -1.18 4.88 -3.74
C SER A 18 -2.24 3.82 -3.39
N ALA A 19 -2.64 3.77 -2.12
CA ALA A 19 -3.72 2.89 -1.67
C ALA A 19 -5.03 3.07 -2.46
N SER A 20 -5.35 4.31 -2.88
CA SER A 20 -6.51 4.59 -3.73
C SER A 20 -6.38 4.01 -5.15
N GLU A 21 -5.17 3.99 -5.71
CA GLU A 21 -4.94 3.39 -7.04
C GLU A 21 -4.95 1.86 -7.00
N TRP A 22 -4.69 1.27 -5.82
CA TRP A 22 -4.81 -0.17 -5.60
C TRP A 22 -6.25 -0.64 -5.40
N GLN A 23 -7.17 0.22 -4.94
CA GLN A 23 -8.59 -0.13 -4.72
C GLN A 23 -9.32 -0.58 -6.00
N SER A 24 -8.88 -0.11 -7.18
CA SER A 24 -9.47 -0.53 -8.46
C SER A 24 -8.84 -1.78 -9.04
N ARG A 25 -7.81 -2.34 -8.39
CA ARG A 25 -7.01 -3.45 -8.92
C ARG A 25 -7.62 -4.80 -8.56
N SER A 26 -7.06 -5.80 -9.21
CA SER A 26 -7.36 -7.20 -9.00
C SER A 26 -6.07 -8.00 -9.07
N ILE A 27 -5.82 -8.81 -8.06
CA ILE A 27 -4.53 -9.43 -7.83
C ILE A 27 -4.58 -10.91 -8.20
N TYR A 28 -3.65 -11.33 -9.05
CA TYR A 28 -3.39 -12.75 -9.31
C TYR A 28 -2.14 -13.18 -8.51
N GLN A 29 -2.34 -13.96 -7.46
CA GLN A 29 -1.28 -14.48 -6.60
C GLN A 29 -0.66 -15.74 -7.23
N VAL A 30 0.67 -15.76 -7.33
CA VAL A 30 1.45 -16.88 -7.85
C VAL A 30 2.53 -17.33 -6.88
N LEU A 31 2.76 -18.65 -6.80
CA LEU A 31 4.04 -19.16 -6.32
C LEU A 31 5.03 -19.17 -7.49
N THR A 32 6.09 -18.37 -7.39
CA THR A 32 7.03 -18.17 -8.52
C THR A 32 7.59 -19.49 -9.05
N ASP A 33 8.02 -20.39 -8.16
CA ASP A 33 8.55 -21.72 -8.51
C ASP A 33 7.54 -22.64 -9.21
N ARG A 34 6.24 -22.40 -9.01
CA ARG A 34 5.17 -23.32 -9.40
C ARG A 34 4.37 -22.87 -10.61
N PHE A 35 4.53 -21.62 -11.03
CA PHE A 35 3.67 -21.03 -12.04
C PHE A 35 4.21 -21.21 -13.47
N ALA A 36 5.41 -20.73 -13.77
CA ALA A 36 5.91 -20.75 -15.14
C ALA A 36 7.43 -20.88 -15.20
N THR A 37 7.91 -21.86 -15.95
CA THR A 37 9.33 -22.02 -16.29
C THR A 37 9.77 -20.96 -17.31
N SER A 38 11.07 -20.85 -17.52
CA SER A 38 11.67 -19.87 -18.43
C SER A 38 11.22 -19.99 -19.90
N ASP A 39 10.80 -21.17 -20.34
CA ASP A 39 10.25 -21.43 -21.67
C ASP A 39 8.74 -21.17 -21.78
N GLY A 40 8.10 -20.76 -20.69
CA GLY A 40 6.66 -20.55 -20.66
C GLY A 40 5.85 -21.84 -20.65
N SER A 41 6.39 -22.94 -20.11
CA SER A 41 5.59 -24.09 -19.72
C SER A 41 5.27 -24.11 -18.22
N GLY A 42 4.32 -24.97 -17.83
CA GLY A 42 4.08 -25.28 -16.42
C GLY A 42 5.15 -26.23 -15.91
N PRO A 43 5.72 -26.02 -14.72
CA PRO A 43 6.79 -26.88 -14.21
C PRO A 43 6.29 -28.30 -13.91
N SER A 44 7.12 -29.33 -14.15
CA SER A 44 6.82 -30.69 -13.70
C SER A 44 7.13 -30.81 -12.22
N CYS A 45 6.11 -30.98 -11.39
CA CYS A 45 6.24 -30.84 -9.95
C CYS A 45 5.38 -31.84 -9.19
N ASN A 46 6.01 -32.65 -8.33
CA ASN A 46 5.31 -33.40 -7.29
C ASN A 46 5.37 -32.58 -6.00
N THR A 47 4.21 -32.14 -5.50
CA THR A 47 4.12 -31.31 -4.30
C THR A 47 4.69 -32.00 -3.06
N GLY A 48 4.55 -33.33 -2.96
CA GLY A 48 5.06 -34.13 -1.85
C GLY A 48 6.59 -34.12 -1.73
N ASP A 49 7.30 -33.86 -2.82
CA ASP A 49 8.77 -33.81 -2.80
C ASP A 49 9.29 -32.55 -2.12
N ARG A 50 8.47 -31.49 -2.04
CA ARG A 50 8.81 -30.18 -1.46
C ARG A 50 10.11 -29.59 -2.01
N LYS A 51 10.38 -29.76 -3.31
CA LYS A 51 11.57 -29.22 -3.99
C LYS A 51 11.23 -28.04 -4.89
N TYR A 52 12.27 -27.33 -5.33
CA TYR A 52 12.15 -26.41 -6.47
C TYR A 52 11.74 -27.19 -7.73
N CYS A 53 10.75 -26.67 -8.43
CA CYS A 53 10.18 -27.22 -9.65
C CYS A 53 10.55 -26.38 -10.90
N GLY A 54 11.19 -25.22 -10.71
CA GLY A 54 11.89 -24.50 -11.78
C GLY A 54 11.13 -23.31 -12.37
N GLY A 55 10.06 -22.85 -11.71
CA GLY A 55 9.39 -21.61 -12.10
C GLY A 55 10.25 -20.36 -11.85
N THR A 56 10.11 -19.34 -12.70
CA THR A 56 11.01 -18.19 -12.76
C THR A 56 10.28 -16.85 -12.91
N TYR A 57 11.00 -15.73 -12.82
CA TYR A 57 10.48 -14.38 -13.08
C TYR A 57 10.16 -14.08 -14.55
N LYS A 58 10.45 -14.99 -15.50
CA LYS A 58 10.25 -14.69 -16.93
C LYS A 58 8.78 -14.41 -17.25
N ALA A 59 8.54 -13.29 -17.95
CA ALA A 59 7.22 -12.73 -18.24
C ALA A 59 6.42 -13.46 -19.35
N SER A 60 6.64 -14.77 -19.54
CA SER A 60 6.10 -15.55 -20.66
C SER A 60 4.59 -15.78 -20.62
N HIS A 61 3.96 -15.66 -19.44
CA HIS A 61 2.54 -15.98 -19.22
C HIS A 61 1.65 -14.79 -18.86
N LEU A 62 2.12 -13.55 -19.04
CA LEU A 62 1.32 -12.37 -18.66
C LEU A 62 0.01 -12.27 -19.46
N ASP A 63 -0.02 -12.76 -20.71
CA ASP A 63 -1.26 -12.79 -21.51
C ASP A 63 -2.34 -13.66 -20.86
N TYR A 64 -1.96 -14.78 -20.25
CA TYR A 64 -2.90 -15.67 -19.55
C TYR A 64 -3.60 -14.95 -18.40
N ILE A 65 -2.80 -14.26 -17.57
CA ILE A 65 -3.28 -13.51 -16.41
C ILE A 65 -4.14 -12.32 -16.87
N GLN A 66 -3.66 -11.55 -17.84
CA GLN A 66 -4.32 -10.35 -18.34
C GLN A 66 -5.65 -10.66 -19.07
N ASN A 67 -5.71 -11.78 -19.80
CA ASN A 67 -6.94 -12.21 -20.47
C ASN A 67 -8.04 -12.64 -19.49
N MET A 68 -7.69 -13.03 -18.27
CA MET A 68 -8.67 -13.22 -17.18
C MET A 68 -9.10 -11.90 -16.52
N GLY A 69 -8.50 -10.78 -16.92
CA GLY A 69 -8.87 -9.45 -16.46
C GLY A 69 -8.10 -8.95 -15.24
N PHE A 70 -7.12 -9.71 -14.75
CA PHE A 70 -6.25 -9.26 -13.67
C PHE A 70 -5.29 -8.18 -14.16
N ASP A 71 -5.10 -7.16 -13.33
CA ASP A 71 -4.24 -6.02 -13.59
C ASP A 71 -3.17 -5.81 -12.50
N ALA A 72 -3.00 -6.78 -11.62
CA ALA A 72 -1.88 -6.86 -10.71
C ALA A 72 -1.47 -8.33 -10.49
N ILE A 73 -0.18 -8.58 -10.24
CA ILE A 73 0.32 -9.88 -9.79
C ILE A 73 0.97 -9.76 -8.42
N TRP A 74 0.78 -10.77 -7.58
CA TRP A 74 1.51 -10.93 -6.32
C TRP A 74 2.41 -12.16 -6.42
N ILE A 75 3.73 -11.94 -6.36
CA ILE A 75 4.75 -12.99 -6.43
C ILE A 75 5.34 -13.32 -5.05
N SER A 76 5.87 -14.54 -4.90
CA SER A 76 6.56 -15.04 -3.70
C SER A 76 7.72 -14.13 -3.23
N PRO A 77 8.18 -14.25 -1.97
CA PRO A 77 9.30 -13.47 -1.48
C PRO A 77 10.57 -13.69 -2.29
N ILE A 78 11.22 -12.60 -2.66
CA ILE A 78 12.33 -12.60 -3.63
C ILE A 78 13.71 -12.72 -2.99
N THR A 79 13.80 -12.65 -1.66
CA THR A 79 15.07 -12.67 -0.92
C THR A 79 15.73 -14.04 -0.96
N LYS A 80 17.06 -14.07 -0.79
CA LYS A 80 17.81 -15.32 -0.71
C LYS A 80 17.34 -16.16 0.48
N ASN A 81 17.06 -17.43 0.21
CA ASN A 81 16.55 -18.39 1.18
C ASN A 81 17.64 -19.34 1.68
N ILE A 82 17.36 -20.11 2.73
CA ILE A 82 18.21 -21.24 3.13
C ILE A 82 18.17 -22.37 2.08
N GLY A 83 19.14 -23.27 2.16
CA GLY A 83 19.19 -24.48 1.33
C GLY A 83 18.16 -25.53 1.74
N ASN A 84 18.39 -26.77 1.31
CA ASN A 84 17.54 -27.91 1.65
C ASN A 84 17.46 -28.14 3.18
N THR A 85 16.28 -28.50 3.66
CA THR A 85 15.95 -28.71 5.07
C THR A 85 15.30 -30.08 5.29
N GLY A 86 14.99 -30.42 6.54
CA GLY A 86 14.18 -31.60 6.86
C GLY A 86 12.74 -31.56 6.30
N TYR A 87 12.26 -30.39 5.85
CA TYR A 87 10.98 -30.20 5.18
C TYR A 87 11.11 -29.91 3.69
N GLY A 88 12.28 -30.16 3.08
CA GLY A 88 12.53 -29.90 1.67
C GLY A 88 13.17 -28.53 1.43
N ASP A 89 13.04 -28.03 0.21
CA ASP A 89 13.64 -26.78 -0.25
C ASP A 89 12.74 -25.58 0.06
N ALA A 90 13.36 -24.41 0.18
CA ALA A 90 12.70 -23.13 0.42
C ALA A 90 12.02 -22.54 -0.85
N TYR A 91 11.40 -23.37 -1.69
CA TYR A 91 10.84 -22.98 -2.99
C TYR A 91 9.72 -21.93 -2.90
N HIS A 92 9.14 -21.76 -1.72
CA HIS A 92 8.07 -20.80 -1.43
C HIS A 92 8.58 -19.40 -1.10
N GLY A 93 9.87 -19.24 -0.75
CA GLY A 93 10.49 -17.93 -0.48
C GLY A 93 10.44 -17.45 0.98
N TYR A 94 9.62 -18.04 1.83
CA TYR A 94 9.41 -17.65 3.25
C TYR A 94 10.49 -18.12 4.24
N TRP A 95 11.60 -18.69 3.79
CA TRP A 95 12.72 -19.07 4.66
C TRP A 95 13.97 -18.24 4.35
N PRO A 96 13.90 -16.91 4.51
CA PRO A 96 15.01 -16.03 4.15
C PRO A 96 16.24 -16.36 5.00
N SER A 97 17.41 -16.14 4.42
CA SER A 97 18.72 -16.22 5.08
C SER A 97 19.54 -14.94 4.86
N ASP A 98 19.37 -14.29 3.71
CA ASP A 98 20.10 -13.08 3.36
C ASP A 98 19.19 -12.11 2.59
N LEU A 99 18.90 -10.97 3.22
CA LEU A 99 18.05 -9.92 2.63
C LEU A 99 18.77 -9.13 1.53
N SER A 100 20.10 -9.26 1.41
CA SER A 100 20.90 -8.58 0.39
C SER A 100 21.00 -9.35 -0.93
N GLY A 101 20.66 -10.65 -0.91
CA GLY A 101 20.65 -11.52 -2.09
C GLY A 101 19.23 -11.80 -2.58
N LEU A 102 19.12 -12.21 -3.85
CA LEU A 102 17.89 -12.75 -4.42
C LEU A 102 17.83 -14.28 -4.25
N ASN A 103 16.62 -14.84 -4.37
CA ASN A 103 16.43 -16.28 -4.43
C ASN A 103 17.04 -16.86 -5.72
N ASP A 104 18.04 -17.74 -5.56
CA ASP A 104 18.78 -18.37 -6.65
C ASP A 104 17.88 -19.27 -7.53
N GLY A 105 16.70 -19.68 -7.06
CA GLY A 105 15.76 -20.53 -7.78
C GLY A 105 14.82 -19.79 -8.74
N PHE A 106 14.64 -18.47 -8.59
CA PHE A 106 13.61 -17.73 -9.35
C PHE A 106 14.15 -16.95 -10.55
N GLY A 107 15.46 -16.69 -10.59
CA GLY A 107 16.12 -15.97 -11.68
C GLY A 107 16.98 -14.80 -11.18
N SER A 108 17.49 -14.02 -12.13
CA SER A 108 18.39 -12.90 -11.86
C SER A 108 17.64 -11.60 -11.51
N ALA A 109 18.37 -10.61 -11.01
CA ALA A 109 17.85 -9.27 -10.78
C ALA A 109 17.35 -8.60 -12.06
N ASP A 110 17.97 -8.90 -13.20
CA ASP A 110 17.55 -8.37 -14.50
C ASP A 110 16.24 -9.02 -14.97
N ASP A 111 16.02 -10.30 -14.68
CA ASP A 111 14.75 -10.98 -14.97
C ASP A 111 13.59 -10.37 -14.17
N LEU A 112 13.83 -10.03 -12.90
CA LEU A 112 12.82 -9.36 -12.06
C LEU A 112 12.50 -7.93 -12.55
N LYS A 113 13.51 -7.19 -13.01
CA LYS A 113 13.30 -5.88 -13.65
C LYS A 113 12.56 -6.00 -14.98
N GLU A 114 12.86 -7.02 -15.76
CA GLU A 114 12.16 -7.32 -17.02
C GLU A 114 10.69 -7.64 -16.76
N LEU A 115 10.39 -8.43 -15.71
CA LEU A 115 9.02 -8.71 -15.27
C LEU A 115 8.27 -7.42 -14.90
N SER A 116 8.86 -6.59 -14.04
CA SER A 116 8.29 -5.29 -13.65
C SER A 116 8.00 -4.41 -14.87
N ALA A 117 8.98 -4.23 -15.75
CA ALA A 117 8.81 -3.46 -16.98
C ALA A 117 7.74 -4.03 -17.93
N ALA A 118 7.64 -5.35 -18.02
CA ALA A 118 6.62 -6.01 -18.85
C ALA A 118 5.21 -5.82 -18.29
N LEU A 119 5.03 -5.85 -16.97
CA LEU A 119 3.76 -5.54 -16.30
C LEU A 119 3.38 -4.07 -16.52
N HIS A 120 4.29 -3.13 -16.30
CA HIS A 120 4.02 -1.70 -16.49
C HIS A 120 3.67 -1.35 -17.93
N LYS A 121 4.33 -1.98 -18.91
CA LYS A 121 3.98 -1.84 -20.34
C LYS A 121 2.53 -2.25 -20.65
N ARG A 122 1.97 -3.15 -19.83
CA ARG A 122 0.60 -3.66 -19.92
C ARG A 122 -0.39 -2.89 -19.04
N GLY A 123 0.07 -1.87 -18.30
CA GLY A 123 -0.75 -1.16 -17.30
C GLY A 123 -1.06 -1.99 -16.05
N MET A 124 -0.28 -3.05 -15.80
CA MET A 124 -0.41 -3.94 -14.67
C MET A 124 0.56 -3.59 -13.55
N TYR A 125 0.24 -3.96 -12.30
CA TYR A 125 1.08 -3.73 -11.12
C TYR A 125 1.82 -4.97 -10.65
N LEU A 126 3.01 -4.76 -10.09
CA LEU A 126 3.81 -5.77 -9.41
C LEU A 126 3.70 -5.59 -7.89
N MET A 127 3.14 -6.61 -7.23
CA MET A 127 3.21 -6.79 -5.78
C MET A 127 4.24 -7.86 -5.42
N VAL A 128 5.11 -7.56 -4.47
CA VAL A 128 6.12 -8.50 -3.97
C VAL A 128 5.84 -8.84 -2.52
N ASP A 129 5.90 -10.13 -2.19
CA ASP A 129 5.83 -10.59 -0.81
C ASP A 129 7.13 -10.28 -0.05
N VAL A 130 7.02 -9.89 1.21
CA VAL A 130 8.17 -9.57 2.08
C VAL A 130 8.01 -10.21 3.45
N VAL A 131 9.09 -10.84 3.92
CA VAL A 131 9.21 -11.40 5.26
C VAL A 131 10.06 -10.49 6.11
N VAL A 132 9.50 -10.05 7.24
CA VAL A 132 10.15 -9.15 8.21
C VAL A 132 10.38 -9.82 9.55
N ASN A 133 9.49 -10.75 9.93
CA ASN A 133 9.49 -11.33 11.28
C ASN A 133 10.75 -12.16 11.57
N HIS A 134 11.19 -12.99 10.62
CA HIS A 134 12.14 -14.06 10.91
C HIS A 134 13.15 -14.32 9.79
N PHE A 135 14.25 -14.98 10.15
CA PHE A 135 15.07 -15.78 9.24
C PHE A 135 14.85 -17.27 9.50
N ALA A 136 15.19 -18.15 8.57
CA ALA A 136 15.08 -19.59 8.79
C ALA A 136 16.42 -20.25 9.14
N ALA A 137 16.37 -21.30 9.96
CA ALA A 137 17.52 -22.09 10.36
C ALA A 137 17.18 -23.58 10.51
N THR A 138 18.16 -24.44 10.26
CA THR A 138 18.04 -25.91 10.45
C THR A 138 18.60 -26.38 11.80
N SER A 139 18.87 -25.44 12.70
CA SER A 139 19.32 -25.73 14.06
C SER A 139 18.79 -24.68 15.05
N THR A 140 18.68 -25.08 16.31
CA THR A 140 18.24 -24.25 17.43
C THR A 140 19.39 -24.06 18.43
N PRO A 141 19.32 -23.07 19.33
CA PRO A 141 20.32 -22.92 20.39
C PRO A 141 20.41 -24.18 21.27
N PRO A 142 21.61 -24.54 21.76
CA PRO A 142 22.87 -23.82 21.65
C PRO A 142 23.64 -24.07 20.33
N SER A 143 23.14 -24.94 19.44
CA SER A 143 23.82 -25.35 18.21
C SER A 143 23.68 -24.35 17.05
N LEU A 144 22.83 -23.33 17.20
CA LEU A 144 22.59 -22.32 16.18
C LEU A 144 23.82 -21.42 15.95
N THR A 145 24.16 -21.21 14.67
CA THR A 145 25.19 -20.26 14.24
C THR A 145 24.56 -19.01 13.65
N TYR A 146 25.10 -17.83 14.00
CA TYR A 146 24.48 -16.54 13.66
C TYR A 146 25.11 -15.82 12.47
N ASN A 147 26.06 -16.45 11.76
CA ASN A 147 26.80 -15.81 10.67
C ASN A 147 26.05 -15.83 9.32
N GLY A 148 24.88 -16.49 9.26
CA GLY A 148 24.09 -16.70 8.04
C GLY A 148 22.79 -15.90 7.95
N PHE A 149 22.61 -14.86 8.78
CA PHE A 149 21.43 -14.00 8.87
C PHE A 149 21.76 -12.56 8.44
N SER A 150 22.01 -12.36 7.16
CA SER A 150 22.47 -11.06 6.66
C SER A 150 21.28 -10.12 6.39
N PRO A 151 21.34 -8.84 6.83
CA PRO A 151 22.45 -8.14 7.49
C PRO A 151 22.43 -8.17 9.03
N PHE A 152 21.47 -8.86 9.65
CA PHE A 152 21.15 -8.76 11.08
C PHE A 152 21.81 -9.80 12.00
N ASN A 153 22.88 -10.48 11.57
CA ASN A 153 23.66 -11.47 12.34
C ASN A 153 23.83 -11.11 13.83
N ALA A 154 24.26 -9.87 14.10
CA ALA A 154 24.53 -9.38 15.44
C ALA A 154 23.27 -9.06 16.27
N GLU A 155 22.14 -8.78 15.63
CA GLU A 155 20.88 -8.46 16.32
C GLU A 155 20.06 -9.73 16.57
N VAL A 156 20.13 -10.72 15.66
CA VAL A 156 19.58 -12.06 15.87
C VAL A 156 20.22 -12.71 17.09
N SER A 157 21.56 -12.72 17.18
CA SER A 157 22.28 -13.27 18.34
C SER A 157 21.92 -12.59 19.67
N LYS A 158 21.62 -11.28 19.67
CA LYS A 158 21.17 -10.53 20.87
C LYS A 158 19.71 -10.81 21.21
N GLY A 159 18.84 -10.97 20.22
CA GLY A 159 17.42 -11.31 20.42
C GLY A 159 17.25 -12.62 21.19
N VAL A 160 18.03 -13.64 20.81
CA VAL A 160 18.06 -14.96 21.50
C VAL A 160 18.42 -14.82 22.98
N SER A 161 19.34 -13.91 23.30
CA SER A 161 19.79 -13.67 24.68
C SER A 161 18.81 -12.86 25.52
N ARG A 162 17.88 -12.11 24.91
CA ARG A 162 16.96 -11.19 25.60
C ARG A 162 15.61 -11.84 25.92
N ASN A 163 15.12 -12.72 25.05
CA ASN A 163 13.78 -13.30 25.17
C ASN A 163 13.70 -14.46 26.18
N GLY A 164 14.83 -14.93 26.74
CA GLY A 164 14.87 -15.99 27.77
C GLY A 164 14.37 -17.37 27.30
N SER A 165 13.68 -17.43 26.17
CA SER A 165 13.21 -18.62 25.47
C SER A 165 14.10 -18.83 24.25
N SER A 166 15.09 -19.70 24.39
CA SER A 166 15.73 -20.40 23.28
C SER A 166 14.89 -21.57 22.77
N SER A 167 13.67 -21.74 23.29
CA SER A 167 12.74 -22.75 22.81
C SER A 167 12.00 -22.22 21.59
N VAL A 168 12.03 -23.00 20.51
CA VAL A 168 10.94 -22.96 19.54
C VAL A 168 9.70 -23.35 20.32
N SER A 169 8.91 -22.36 20.71
CA SER A 169 7.71 -22.58 21.50
C SER A 169 6.63 -23.01 20.53
N ASP A 170 6.18 -24.26 20.66
CA ASP A 170 4.91 -24.70 20.09
C ASP A 170 3.84 -23.67 20.51
N ILE A 171 3.28 -22.94 19.55
CA ILE A 171 2.15 -22.02 19.77
C ILE A 171 0.92 -22.89 20.10
N THR A 172 0.92 -23.48 21.29
CA THR A 172 -0.14 -24.36 21.78
C THR A 172 -1.18 -23.57 22.57
N THR A 173 -0.84 -22.35 23.00
CA THR A 173 -1.76 -21.41 23.62
C THR A 173 -1.50 -19.99 23.14
N TYR A 174 -2.45 -19.43 22.38
CA TYR A 174 -2.58 -17.99 22.08
C TYR A 174 -2.64 -17.08 23.32
N GLN A 175 -2.55 -17.64 24.54
CA GLN A 175 -2.63 -16.91 25.80
C GLN A 175 -1.34 -16.17 26.19
N ASP A 176 -0.20 -16.45 25.56
CA ASP A 176 1.06 -15.73 25.81
C ASP A 176 1.20 -14.43 24.99
N LEU A 177 0.08 -13.89 24.50
CA LEU A 177 0.02 -12.54 23.98
C LEU A 177 0.28 -11.56 25.13
N LEU A 178 1.33 -10.77 25.03
CA LEU A 178 1.56 -9.64 25.95
C LEU A 178 0.37 -8.68 25.92
N ALA A 179 0.29 -7.74 26.87
CA ALA A 179 -0.77 -6.73 26.93
C ALA A 179 -0.96 -5.91 25.62
N ASP A 180 0.03 -5.95 24.72
CA ASP A 180 0.03 -5.31 23.39
C ASP A 180 -0.23 -6.28 22.23
N HIS A 181 -0.69 -7.51 22.51
CA HIS A 181 -1.08 -8.54 21.54
C HIS A 181 -0.07 -8.89 20.43
N HIS A 182 1.22 -8.96 20.73
CA HIS A 182 2.22 -9.57 19.84
C HIS A 182 2.94 -10.72 20.55
N PHE A 183 3.34 -11.71 19.76
CA PHE A 183 4.06 -12.89 20.24
C PHE A 183 5.55 -12.63 20.28
N VAL A 184 6.22 -13.00 21.37
CA VAL A 184 7.67 -12.89 21.53
C VAL A 184 8.25 -14.31 21.62
N GLY A 185 8.38 -14.97 20.48
CA GLY A 185 8.88 -16.33 20.35
C GLY A 185 9.18 -16.69 18.89
N TRP A 186 9.88 -17.79 18.66
CA TRP A 186 10.21 -18.22 17.30
C TRP A 186 9.07 -19.02 16.69
N LEU A 187 8.77 -18.77 15.42
CA LEU A 187 7.86 -19.61 14.64
C LEU A 187 8.58 -20.90 14.19
N GLY A 188 7.82 -21.82 13.60
CA GLY A 188 8.36 -23.10 13.11
C GLY A 188 8.55 -24.13 14.21
N ASP A 189 9.48 -25.06 14.00
CA ASP A 189 9.80 -26.15 14.92
C ASP A 189 11.32 -26.42 14.97
N THR A 190 11.73 -27.54 15.56
CA THR A 190 13.15 -27.89 15.68
C THR A 190 13.78 -28.41 14.38
N THR A 191 12.98 -28.75 13.38
CA THR A 191 13.43 -29.15 12.03
C THR A 191 13.77 -27.92 11.20
N VAL A 192 12.86 -26.93 11.18
CA VAL A 192 13.08 -25.62 10.57
C VAL A 192 12.59 -24.54 11.53
N ALA A 193 13.56 -23.92 12.21
CA ALA A 193 13.30 -22.85 13.16
C ALA A 193 13.22 -21.51 12.42
N LEU A 194 12.16 -20.74 12.69
CA LEU A 194 11.99 -19.39 12.17
C LEU A 194 12.45 -18.40 13.24
N VAL A 195 13.76 -18.11 13.17
CA VAL A 195 14.52 -17.29 14.09
C VAL A 195 14.01 -15.85 14.06
N ASP A 196 13.33 -15.47 15.13
CA ASP A 196 12.71 -14.16 15.29
C ASP A 196 13.74 -13.03 15.32
N ILE A 197 13.47 -11.98 14.55
CA ILE A 197 14.33 -10.80 14.44
C ILE A 197 13.84 -9.76 15.44
N ASN A 198 14.76 -9.22 16.24
CA ASN A 198 14.48 -8.18 17.24
C ASN A 198 14.09 -6.84 16.58
N THR A 199 12.82 -6.74 16.17
CA THR A 199 12.22 -5.57 15.53
C THR A 199 12.00 -4.39 16.49
N GLU A 200 12.28 -4.57 17.79
CA GLU A 200 12.40 -3.50 18.78
C GLU A 200 13.74 -2.77 18.70
N SER A 201 14.77 -3.43 18.13
CA SER A 201 16.11 -2.86 18.02
C SER A 201 16.13 -1.75 16.96
N GLN A 202 16.54 -0.56 17.38
CA GLN A 202 16.75 0.53 16.43
C GLN A 202 17.82 0.18 15.39
N ASN A 203 18.79 -0.69 15.69
CA ASN A 203 19.77 -1.13 14.69
C ASN A 203 19.13 -1.96 13.56
N VAL A 204 17.98 -2.58 13.81
CA VAL A 204 17.19 -3.32 12.83
C VAL A 204 16.24 -2.37 12.08
N VAL A 205 15.56 -1.46 12.80
CA VAL A 205 14.54 -0.57 12.22
C VAL A 205 15.16 0.66 11.53
N ASN A 206 16.00 1.43 12.23
CA ASN A 206 16.44 2.77 11.85
C ASN A 206 17.91 3.10 12.18
N VAL A 207 18.63 3.71 11.24
CA VAL A 207 19.94 4.32 11.55
C VAL A 207 19.73 5.66 12.27
N ARG A 208 19.41 5.66 13.58
CA ARG A 208 19.34 6.90 14.37
C ARG A 208 20.62 7.26 15.14
N ARG A 209 21.76 6.58 14.92
CA ARG A 209 22.99 6.88 15.70
C ARG A 209 24.35 6.91 14.98
N ILE A 210 24.44 6.84 13.64
CA ILE A 210 25.75 6.79 12.97
C ILE A 210 25.94 7.90 11.91
N LEU A 211 25.32 9.07 12.06
CA LEU A 211 25.75 10.23 11.28
C LEU A 211 27.00 10.92 11.89
N ALA A 212 27.27 10.72 13.18
CA ALA A 212 28.42 11.36 13.86
C ALA A 212 29.77 10.63 13.67
N ILE A 213 29.78 9.39 13.17
CA ILE A 213 31.01 8.58 13.03
C ILE A 213 31.38 8.33 11.56
N ALA A 214 30.41 8.39 10.64
CA ALA A 214 30.61 8.13 9.21
C ALA A 214 31.48 9.18 8.48
N LEU A 215 31.78 10.33 9.10
CA LEU A 215 32.70 11.32 8.52
C LEU A 215 34.19 10.96 8.71
N LYS A 216 34.53 9.91 9.48
CA LYS A 216 35.95 9.59 9.77
C LYS A 216 36.43 8.23 9.28
N HIS A 217 35.52 7.32 8.95
CA HIS A 217 35.85 6.04 8.34
C HIS A 217 34.85 5.78 7.21
N LYS A 218 35.30 5.16 6.13
CA LYS A 218 34.52 4.69 4.96
C LYS A 218 33.55 3.59 5.41
N LEU A 219 32.60 3.95 6.27
CA LEU A 219 31.87 3.07 7.18
C LEU A 219 30.53 2.69 6.57
N ILE A 220 30.34 1.38 6.46
CA ILE A 220 29.15 0.63 6.06
C ILE A 220 27.86 1.38 6.39
N ILE A 221 27.08 1.76 5.37
CA ILE A 221 25.67 2.12 5.54
C ILE A 221 25.00 0.86 6.10
N GLY A 222 24.63 0.86 7.38
CA GLY A 222 23.91 -0.26 7.98
C GLY A 222 22.62 -0.50 7.21
N GLN A 223 22.43 -1.71 6.69
CA GLN A 223 21.19 -2.13 6.04
C GLN A 223 20.13 -2.34 7.13
N THR A 224 19.29 -1.35 7.38
CA THR A 224 18.10 -1.47 8.24
C THR A 224 16.89 -1.88 7.42
N TYR A 225 15.80 -2.33 8.05
CA TYR A 225 14.57 -2.67 7.34
C TYR A 225 14.02 -1.50 6.52
N ASN A 226 13.98 -0.29 7.09
CA ASN A 226 13.48 0.89 6.40
C ASN A 226 14.33 1.27 5.17
N SER A 227 15.65 1.07 5.26
CA SER A 227 16.55 1.31 4.12
C SER A 227 16.45 0.19 3.08
N TRP A 228 16.33 -1.06 3.54
CA TRP A 228 16.20 -2.24 2.70
C TRP A 228 14.91 -2.20 1.88
N ILE A 229 13.75 -2.00 2.52
CA ILE A 229 12.47 -2.02 1.82
C ILE A 229 12.37 -0.87 0.80
N LYS A 230 12.86 0.32 1.15
CA LYS A 230 12.93 1.47 0.24
C LYS A 230 13.79 1.17 -0.99
N ASN A 231 14.96 0.55 -0.79
CA ASN A 231 15.85 0.18 -1.88
C ASN A 231 15.23 -0.93 -2.73
N LEU A 232 14.57 -1.92 -2.10
CA LEU A 232 13.91 -3.02 -2.80
C LEU A 232 12.83 -2.50 -3.74
N THR A 233 11.92 -1.67 -3.22
CA THR A 233 10.78 -1.14 -3.99
C THR A 233 11.24 -0.22 -5.11
N SER A 234 12.19 0.68 -4.83
CA SER A 234 12.70 1.60 -5.85
C SER A 234 13.59 0.93 -6.91
N PHE A 235 14.41 -0.06 -6.55
CA PHE A 235 15.35 -0.70 -7.48
C PHE A 235 14.66 -1.62 -8.49
N TYR A 236 13.60 -2.31 -8.07
CA TYR A 236 12.82 -3.21 -8.93
C TYR A 236 11.52 -2.57 -9.46
N ASN A 237 11.27 -1.30 -9.14
CA ASN A 237 10.05 -0.58 -9.49
C ASN A 237 8.80 -1.38 -9.08
N ILE A 238 8.70 -1.69 -7.79
CA ILE A 238 7.57 -2.44 -7.22
C ILE A 238 6.43 -1.47 -6.92
N ASP A 239 5.18 -1.85 -7.19
CA ASP A 239 4.00 -0.99 -7.01
C ASP A 239 3.30 -1.20 -5.66
N GLY A 240 3.53 -2.35 -5.02
CA GLY A 240 2.97 -2.70 -3.72
C GLY A 240 3.69 -3.86 -3.06
N ILE A 241 3.50 -4.03 -1.75
CA ILE A 241 4.07 -5.13 -0.98
C ILE A 241 2.98 -5.89 -0.24
N ARG A 242 3.07 -7.22 -0.23
CA ARG A 242 2.36 -8.07 0.75
C ARG A 242 3.33 -8.38 1.87
N ILE A 243 2.91 -8.17 3.11
CA ILE A 243 3.76 -8.37 4.28
C ILE A 243 3.32 -9.65 4.99
N ASP A 244 4.24 -10.59 5.09
CA ASP A 244 4.07 -11.86 5.79
C ASP A 244 4.01 -11.67 7.31
N THR A 245 3.28 -12.56 8.00
CA THR A 245 3.35 -12.76 9.46
C THR A 245 3.15 -11.48 10.30
N VAL A 246 2.29 -10.55 9.86
CA VAL A 246 2.16 -9.21 10.46
C VAL A 246 1.85 -9.23 11.95
N LYS A 247 1.01 -10.17 12.38
CA LYS A 247 0.58 -10.29 13.79
C LYS A 247 1.70 -10.70 14.75
N HIS A 248 2.85 -11.15 14.23
CA HIS A 248 3.99 -11.60 15.03
C HIS A 248 4.98 -10.47 15.30
N VAL A 249 4.82 -9.30 14.67
CA VAL A 249 5.62 -8.11 14.93
C VAL A 249 4.76 -7.04 15.62
N ARG A 250 5.35 -6.37 16.60
CA ARG A 250 4.74 -5.24 17.32
C ARG A 250 4.14 -4.18 16.37
N LYS A 251 2.93 -3.68 16.69
CA LYS A 251 2.16 -2.78 15.80
C LYS A 251 2.88 -1.48 15.45
N ASP A 252 3.64 -0.91 16.38
CA ASP A 252 4.34 0.37 16.19
C ASP A 252 5.55 0.29 15.25
N PHE A 253 5.97 -0.91 14.83
CA PHE A 253 6.95 -1.08 13.75
C PHE A 253 6.39 -0.67 12.38
N TRP A 254 5.11 -1.00 12.12
CA TRP A 254 4.53 -0.95 10.78
C TRP A 254 4.42 0.45 10.14
N PRO A 255 4.00 1.52 10.85
CA PRO A 255 3.79 2.82 10.21
C PRO A 255 5.04 3.38 9.52
N GLU A 256 6.22 3.21 10.14
CA GLU A 256 7.47 3.70 9.55
C GLU A 256 7.99 2.78 8.45
N PHE A 257 7.81 1.46 8.59
CA PHE A 257 8.17 0.48 7.57
C PHE A 257 7.36 0.68 6.28
N VAL A 258 6.04 0.79 6.40
CA VAL A 258 5.11 1.06 5.27
C VAL A 258 5.43 2.41 4.65
N LYS A 259 5.65 3.45 5.45
CA LYS A 259 6.07 4.76 4.91
C LYS A 259 7.40 4.67 4.15
N SER A 260 8.33 3.83 4.61
CA SER A 260 9.65 3.67 4.00
C SER A 260 9.61 2.87 2.70
N SER A 261 8.71 1.89 2.58
CA SER A 261 8.49 1.17 1.31
C SER A 261 8.08 2.13 0.20
N GLY A 262 7.33 3.18 0.55
CA GLY A 262 6.87 4.23 -0.35
C GLY A 262 5.77 3.76 -1.31
N VAL A 263 5.24 2.55 -1.13
CA VAL A 263 4.26 1.88 -1.99
C VAL A 263 3.13 1.32 -1.11
N PHE A 264 1.99 0.97 -1.72
CA PHE A 264 0.90 0.30 -1.02
C PHE A 264 1.36 -0.96 -0.27
N ALA A 265 0.92 -1.13 0.97
CA ALA A 265 1.21 -2.31 1.78
C ALA A 265 -0.05 -3.03 2.27
N ILE A 266 -0.12 -4.33 2.00
CA ILE A 266 -1.17 -5.22 2.52
C ILE A 266 -0.57 -6.26 3.47
N GLY A 267 -1.08 -6.33 4.70
CA GLY A 267 -0.57 -7.22 5.74
C GLY A 267 -1.32 -8.53 5.90
N GLU A 268 -0.61 -9.61 6.19
CA GLU A 268 -1.19 -10.88 6.60
C GLU A 268 -1.42 -10.94 8.12
N VAL A 269 -2.68 -10.82 8.53
CA VAL A 269 -3.11 -11.02 9.92
C VAL A 269 -4.07 -12.21 9.96
N LEU A 270 -3.51 -13.42 10.10
CA LEU A 270 -4.31 -14.64 10.18
C LEU A 270 -5.05 -14.70 11.53
N SER A 271 -6.29 -14.21 11.55
CA SER A 271 -7.23 -14.28 12.67
C SER A 271 -8.67 -14.25 12.17
N ASN A 272 -9.59 -14.90 12.88
CA ASN A 272 -11.02 -14.80 12.65
C ASN A 272 -11.68 -13.63 13.42
N GLU A 273 -10.94 -12.99 14.33
CA GLU A 273 -11.41 -11.86 15.11
C GLU A 273 -11.37 -10.57 14.28
N THR A 274 -12.54 -9.99 14.03
CA THR A 274 -12.70 -8.86 13.10
C THR A 274 -12.15 -7.56 13.68
N ASP A 275 -12.31 -7.33 14.98
CA ASP A 275 -11.78 -6.18 15.71
C ASP A 275 -10.25 -6.24 15.81
N TYR A 276 -9.70 -7.40 16.17
CA TYR A 276 -8.26 -7.62 16.23
C TYR A 276 -7.59 -7.41 14.87
N THR A 277 -8.15 -7.99 13.81
CA THR A 277 -7.64 -7.85 12.44
C THR A 277 -7.81 -6.43 11.92
N GLY A 278 -8.99 -5.84 12.15
CA GLY A 278 -9.33 -4.49 11.72
C GLY A 278 -8.41 -3.41 12.31
N ASP A 279 -7.95 -3.58 13.56
CA ASP A 279 -7.05 -2.60 14.18
C ASP A 279 -5.71 -2.45 13.42
N TYR A 280 -5.23 -3.49 12.73
CA TYR A 280 -4.00 -3.37 11.92
C TYR A 280 -4.13 -2.39 10.74
N THR A 281 -5.35 -2.11 10.27
CA THR A 281 -5.60 -1.08 9.25
C THR A 281 -5.31 0.35 9.72
N ASN A 282 -5.05 0.55 11.03
CA ASN A 282 -4.53 1.81 11.56
C ASN A 282 -3.04 2.01 11.29
N TYR A 283 -2.30 0.93 11.01
CA TYR A 283 -0.83 0.92 10.94
C TYR A 283 -0.28 0.65 9.53
N MET A 284 -1.13 0.21 8.59
CA MET A 284 -0.81 -0.05 7.18
C MET A 284 -2.03 0.21 6.28
N ASP A 285 -1.84 0.15 4.95
CA ASP A 285 -2.89 0.54 4.00
C ASP A 285 -4.04 -0.46 3.93
N ALA A 286 -3.74 -1.76 4.01
CA ALA A 286 -4.74 -2.83 3.97
C ALA A 286 -4.29 -4.08 4.74
N VAL A 287 -5.23 -4.99 4.99
CA VAL A 287 -4.96 -6.34 5.51
C VAL A 287 -5.68 -7.40 4.68
N LEU A 288 -5.17 -8.63 4.67
CA LEU A 288 -5.89 -9.77 4.09
C LEU A 288 -7.17 -10.03 4.89
N ASP A 289 -8.30 -10.19 4.21
CA ASP A 289 -9.63 -10.33 4.83
C ASP A 289 -9.89 -11.76 5.34
N TYR A 290 -9.06 -12.22 6.28
CA TYR A 290 -9.28 -13.50 6.98
C TYR A 290 -10.64 -13.59 7.67
N PRO A 291 -11.17 -12.54 8.34
CA PRO A 291 -12.51 -12.58 8.94
C PRO A 291 -13.60 -12.98 7.93
N SER A 292 -13.63 -12.35 6.75
CA SER A 292 -14.55 -12.78 5.68
C SER A 292 -14.23 -14.18 5.16
N TRP A 293 -12.95 -14.53 5.00
CA TRP A 293 -12.55 -15.86 4.54
C TRP A 293 -13.13 -16.98 5.43
N PHE A 294 -13.04 -16.85 6.76
CA PHE A 294 -13.64 -17.82 7.69
C PHE A 294 -15.16 -17.92 7.54
N ALA A 295 -15.85 -16.80 7.34
CA ALA A 295 -17.29 -16.76 7.16
C ALA A 295 -17.73 -17.41 5.83
N VAL A 296 -17.05 -17.06 4.73
CA VAL A 296 -17.34 -17.54 3.37
C VAL A 296 -17.07 -19.04 3.25
N THR A 297 -15.93 -19.50 3.75
CA THR A 297 -15.57 -20.91 3.69
C THR A 297 -16.53 -21.78 4.48
N GLN A 298 -16.91 -21.38 5.70
CA GLN A 298 -17.92 -22.09 6.49
C GLN A 298 -19.33 -22.04 5.89
N ALA A 299 -19.66 -20.97 5.15
CA ALA A 299 -20.97 -20.84 4.52
C ALA A 299 -21.13 -21.73 3.29
N PHE A 300 -20.07 -21.90 2.49
CA PHE A 300 -20.14 -22.55 1.19
C PHE A 300 -19.39 -23.89 1.09
N ALA A 301 -18.62 -24.32 2.09
CA ALA A 301 -17.94 -25.62 2.03
C ALA A 301 -18.91 -26.81 1.99
N SER A 302 -20.17 -26.64 2.40
CA SER A 302 -21.22 -27.65 2.29
C SER A 302 -22.60 -27.02 2.17
N THR A 303 -23.61 -27.85 1.85
CA THR A 303 -25.01 -27.41 1.78
C THR A 303 -25.66 -27.13 3.14
N THR A 304 -24.96 -27.45 4.22
CA THR A 304 -25.37 -27.16 5.60
C THR A 304 -24.55 -26.04 6.22
N GLY A 305 -23.75 -25.32 5.42
CA GLY A 305 -22.93 -24.20 5.87
C GLY A 305 -23.76 -23.04 6.42
N ASN A 306 -23.13 -22.19 7.23
CA ASN A 306 -23.84 -21.11 7.91
C ASN A 306 -23.70 -19.76 7.18
N ILE A 307 -24.67 -19.44 6.31
CA ILE A 307 -24.73 -18.17 5.56
C ILE A 307 -24.84 -16.94 6.48
N ALA A 308 -25.42 -17.09 7.68
CA ALA A 308 -25.56 -15.97 8.60
C ALA A 308 -24.21 -15.39 9.04
N LEU A 309 -23.13 -16.18 9.00
CA LEU A 309 -21.78 -15.68 9.30
C LEU A 309 -21.35 -14.57 8.35
N ILE A 310 -21.67 -14.67 7.05
CA ILE A 310 -21.36 -13.63 6.07
C ILE A 310 -22.16 -12.37 6.40
N ALA A 311 -23.46 -12.51 6.64
CA ALA A 311 -24.35 -11.39 6.95
C ALA A 311 -23.96 -10.65 8.24
N GLN A 312 -23.40 -11.37 9.22
CA GLN A 312 -22.89 -10.80 10.47
C GLN A 312 -21.52 -10.15 10.30
N ASN A 313 -20.65 -10.73 9.47
CA ASN A 313 -19.28 -10.26 9.29
C ASN A 313 -19.20 -8.93 8.52
N ILE A 314 -20.05 -8.72 7.51
CA ILE A 314 -20.06 -7.48 6.69
C ILE A 314 -20.17 -6.19 7.54
N PRO A 315 -21.16 -6.03 8.43
CA PRO A 315 -21.22 -4.83 9.27
C PRO A 315 -20.08 -4.72 10.28
N GLU A 316 -19.53 -5.84 10.76
CA GLU A 316 -18.40 -5.82 11.70
C GLU A 316 -17.10 -5.37 11.02
N THR A 317 -16.82 -5.82 9.78
CA THR A 317 -15.66 -5.32 9.02
C THR A 317 -15.79 -3.84 8.72
N GLN A 318 -16.99 -3.37 8.37
CA GLN A 318 -17.27 -1.94 8.15
C GLN A 318 -17.09 -1.08 9.39
N LYS A 319 -17.33 -1.65 10.57
CA LYS A 319 -17.21 -0.98 11.86
C LYS A 319 -15.77 -0.92 12.37
N TYR A 320 -15.02 -2.02 12.32
CA TYR A 320 -13.70 -2.09 12.96
C TYR A 320 -12.53 -1.70 12.05
N PHE A 321 -12.71 -1.80 10.74
CA PHE A 321 -11.63 -1.47 9.81
C PHE A 321 -11.68 0.04 9.57
N LYS A 322 -10.51 0.68 9.52
CA LYS A 322 -10.37 2.14 9.46
C LYS A 322 -11.19 2.81 8.35
N ASN A 323 -11.28 2.17 7.18
CA ASN A 323 -12.13 2.62 6.07
C ASN A 323 -13.19 1.57 5.70
N GLY A 324 -13.61 0.77 6.67
CA GLY A 324 -14.44 -0.43 6.47
C GLY A 324 -13.78 -1.48 5.58
N GLY A 325 -14.59 -2.35 4.96
CA GLY A 325 -14.12 -3.45 4.12
C GLY A 325 -13.36 -3.03 2.85
N ILE A 326 -13.24 -1.74 2.55
CA ILE A 326 -12.54 -1.22 1.36
C ILE A 326 -11.01 -1.34 1.52
N SER A 327 -10.50 -1.35 2.75
CA SER A 327 -9.05 -1.47 3.05
C SER A 327 -8.63 -2.91 3.27
N THR A 328 -9.11 -3.84 2.44
CA THR A 328 -8.78 -5.27 2.56
C THR A 328 -8.41 -5.90 1.23
N GLY A 329 -7.68 -7.02 1.30
CA GLY A 329 -7.52 -7.95 0.20
C GLY A 329 -8.41 -9.17 0.41
N ALA A 330 -9.44 -9.32 -0.40
CA ALA A 330 -10.38 -10.42 -0.32
C ALA A 330 -9.86 -11.62 -1.12
N PHE A 331 -9.85 -12.80 -0.50
CA PHE A 331 -9.39 -14.04 -1.14
C PHE A 331 -10.29 -15.21 -0.74
N LEU A 332 -10.27 -16.27 -1.55
CA LEU A 332 -10.90 -17.56 -1.20
C LEU A 332 -9.83 -18.63 -0.93
N GLU A 333 -8.75 -18.63 -1.71
CA GLU A 333 -7.64 -19.56 -1.60
C GLU A 333 -6.32 -18.80 -1.46
N ASN A 334 -5.34 -19.44 -0.82
CA ASN A 334 -3.95 -19.00 -0.77
C ASN A 334 -3.05 -20.24 -0.58
N HIS A 335 -1.75 -20.02 -0.36
CA HIS A 335 -0.75 -21.08 -0.31
C HIS A 335 -0.60 -21.78 1.07
N ASP A 336 -1.28 -21.30 2.11
CA ASP A 336 -1.22 -21.85 3.47
C ASP A 336 -2.51 -22.58 3.89
N GLN A 337 -3.61 -22.28 3.22
CA GLN A 337 -4.90 -22.94 3.42
C GLN A 337 -5.11 -24.03 2.38
N PRO A 338 -5.93 -25.07 2.67
CA PRO A 338 -6.38 -26.00 1.65
C PRO A 338 -7.07 -25.27 0.50
N ARG A 339 -6.93 -25.79 -0.71
CA ARG A 339 -7.77 -25.37 -1.84
C ARG A 339 -9.24 -25.53 -1.44
N PHE A 340 -10.10 -24.61 -1.87
CA PHE A 340 -11.51 -24.65 -1.49
C PHE A 340 -12.18 -25.93 -2.02
N GLN A 341 -11.78 -26.37 -3.22
CA GLN A 341 -12.29 -27.62 -3.83
C GLN A 341 -11.75 -28.90 -3.18
N SER A 342 -10.86 -28.81 -2.18
CA SER A 342 -10.51 -29.95 -1.34
C SER A 342 -11.63 -30.32 -0.35
N TRP A 343 -12.51 -29.36 -0.02
CA TRP A 343 -13.64 -29.57 0.90
C TRP A 343 -14.94 -29.94 0.19
N THR A 344 -15.13 -29.46 -1.05
CA THR A 344 -16.33 -29.73 -1.84
C THR A 344 -16.03 -29.88 -3.32
N THR A 345 -16.69 -30.82 -3.97
CA THR A 345 -16.67 -31.02 -5.43
C THR A 345 -17.90 -30.43 -6.12
N ASP A 346 -18.84 -29.86 -5.36
CA ASP A 346 -20.03 -29.21 -5.91
C ASP A 346 -19.65 -27.84 -6.49
N LEU A 347 -19.58 -27.76 -7.82
CA LEU A 347 -19.16 -26.54 -8.52
C LEU A 347 -20.09 -25.35 -8.26
N SER A 348 -21.37 -25.57 -7.93
CA SER A 348 -22.29 -24.48 -7.59
C SER A 348 -21.88 -23.81 -6.28
N LEU A 349 -21.48 -24.59 -5.27
CA LEU A 349 -20.93 -24.06 -4.02
C LEU A 349 -19.63 -23.28 -4.25
N VAL A 350 -18.73 -23.82 -5.08
CA VAL A 350 -17.48 -23.15 -5.47
C VAL A 350 -17.75 -21.83 -6.19
N LYS A 351 -18.68 -21.81 -7.14
CA LYS A 351 -19.08 -20.59 -7.88
C LYS A 351 -19.60 -19.51 -6.92
N ASN A 352 -20.40 -19.87 -5.91
CA ASN A 352 -20.91 -18.92 -4.92
C ASN A 352 -19.80 -18.34 -4.03
N ALA A 353 -18.92 -19.20 -3.49
CA ALA A 353 -17.79 -18.77 -2.68
C ALA A 353 -16.86 -17.83 -3.46
N MET A 354 -16.56 -18.19 -4.71
CA MET A 354 -15.73 -17.39 -5.61
C MET A 354 -16.39 -16.07 -5.99
N ALA A 355 -17.69 -16.07 -6.28
CA ALA A 355 -18.42 -14.85 -6.63
C ALA A 355 -18.33 -13.81 -5.50
N TYR A 356 -18.41 -14.23 -4.23
CA TYR A 356 -18.27 -13.32 -3.09
C TYR A 356 -16.93 -12.56 -3.10
N THR A 357 -15.82 -13.25 -3.39
CA THR A 357 -14.47 -12.67 -3.43
C THR A 357 -14.35 -11.50 -4.40
N PHE A 358 -15.14 -11.48 -5.49
CA PHE A 358 -15.08 -10.46 -6.53
C PHE A 358 -16.12 -9.34 -6.41
N VAL A 359 -17.12 -9.48 -5.53
CA VAL A 359 -18.19 -8.48 -5.36
C VAL A 359 -18.14 -7.76 -4.01
N THR A 360 -17.20 -8.15 -3.15
CA THR A 360 -16.99 -7.57 -1.82
C THR A 360 -16.41 -6.15 -1.87
N ASP A 361 -16.19 -5.56 -0.69
CA ASP A 361 -15.67 -4.20 -0.56
C ASP A 361 -14.20 -4.07 -0.97
N GLY A 362 -13.38 -5.08 -0.63
CA GLY A 362 -11.93 -5.06 -0.79
C GLY A 362 -11.40 -5.45 -2.18
N ILE A 363 -10.07 -5.43 -2.30
CA ILE A 363 -9.32 -5.77 -3.50
C ILE A 363 -9.39 -7.29 -3.71
N PRO A 364 -9.97 -7.80 -4.81
CA PRO A 364 -10.05 -9.23 -5.05
C PRO A 364 -8.66 -9.83 -5.34
N ILE A 365 -8.38 -10.96 -4.71
CA ILE A 365 -7.16 -11.75 -4.86
C ILE A 365 -7.55 -13.18 -5.25
N LEU A 366 -6.99 -13.67 -6.34
CA LEU A 366 -7.13 -15.05 -6.77
C LEU A 366 -5.79 -15.77 -6.73
N TYR A 367 -5.76 -16.93 -6.10
CA TYR A 367 -4.57 -17.78 -6.05
C TYR A 367 -4.54 -18.73 -7.26
N TYR A 368 -3.43 -18.73 -8.01
CA TYR A 368 -3.32 -19.53 -9.24
C TYR A 368 -3.73 -20.98 -9.02
N GLY A 369 -4.39 -21.58 -10.02
CA GLY A 369 -4.97 -22.92 -9.93
C GLY A 369 -6.40 -22.94 -9.42
N GLN A 370 -6.86 -21.90 -8.71
CA GLN A 370 -8.27 -21.77 -8.31
C GLN A 370 -9.18 -21.74 -9.55
N GLU A 371 -8.76 -21.04 -10.60
CA GLU A 371 -9.43 -20.98 -11.90
C GLU A 371 -9.41 -22.31 -12.67
N GLN A 372 -8.56 -23.25 -12.28
CA GLN A 372 -8.44 -24.59 -12.87
C GLN A 372 -9.14 -25.66 -12.03
N GLY A 373 -9.63 -25.28 -10.84
CA GLY A 373 -10.24 -26.20 -9.89
C GLY A 373 -9.27 -27.12 -9.19
N TYR A 374 -8.12 -26.58 -8.77
CA TYR A 374 -7.15 -27.33 -7.97
C TYR A 374 -7.76 -27.76 -6.63
N THR A 375 -7.38 -28.95 -6.16
CA THR A 375 -8.00 -29.63 -5.02
C THR A 375 -7.02 -30.02 -3.92
N GLY A 376 -5.79 -29.51 -3.96
CA GLY A 376 -4.77 -29.76 -2.95
C GLY A 376 -5.25 -29.44 -1.54
N GLY A 377 -4.96 -30.34 -0.60
CA GLY A 377 -5.21 -30.13 0.83
C GLY A 377 -4.25 -29.11 1.44
N LEU A 378 -3.92 -29.27 2.72
CA LEU A 378 -2.90 -28.44 3.38
C LEU A 378 -1.52 -28.55 2.69
N GLU A 379 -0.65 -27.59 3.01
CA GLU A 379 0.72 -27.58 2.50
C GLU A 379 1.42 -28.95 2.73
N PRO A 380 2.13 -29.48 1.72
CA PRO A 380 2.53 -28.81 0.48
C PRO A 380 1.52 -29.01 -0.67
N ALA A 381 0.40 -29.70 -0.44
CA ALA A 381 -0.51 -30.12 -1.49
C ALA A 381 -1.22 -28.96 -2.18
N SER A 382 -1.50 -27.85 -1.50
CA SER A 382 -2.07 -26.59 -2.04
C SER A 382 -1.13 -25.81 -2.98
N ARG A 383 0.07 -26.33 -3.27
CA ARG A 383 1.12 -25.65 -4.03
C ARG A 383 1.40 -26.37 -5.36
N GLU A 384 0.35 -26.88 -6.01
CA GLU A 384 0.44 -27.64 -7.26
C GLU A 384 1.08 -26.81 -8.38
N ALA A 385 1.85 -27.42 -9.27
CA ALA A 385 2.35 -26.67 -10.43
C ALA A 385 1.22 -26.31 -11.40
N TYR A 386 1.31 -25.11 -11.98
CA TYR A 386 0.42 -24.69 -13.07
C TYR A 386 0.49 -25.69 -14.23
N VAL A 387 -0.67 -26.01 -14.80
CA VAL A 387 -0.81 -26.92 -15.95
C VAL A 387 -1.48 -26.18 -17.09
N ALA A 388 -0.77 -26.08 -18.23
CA ALA A 388 -1.33 -25.48 -19.44
C ALA A 388 -2.51 -26.32 -19.98
N ASN A 389 -3.61 -25.64 -20.35
CA ASN A 389 -4.84 -26.20 -20.92
C ASN A 389 -5.84 -26.87 -19.95
N ALA A 390 -5.70 -26.70 -18.64
CA ALA A 390 -6.80 -26.97 -17.70
C ALA A 390 -7.86 -25.86 -17.79
N PHE A 391 -8.54 -25.76 -18.93
CA PHE A 391 -9.65 -24.82 -19.11
C PHE A 391 -10.87 -25.32 -18.34
N SER A 392 -11.34 -24.54 -17.38
CA SER A 392 -12.58 -24.81 -16.65
C SER A 392 -13.65 -23.77 -16.99
N GLU A 393 -14.92 -24.08 -16.73
CA GLU A 393 -16.02 -23.10 -16.78
C GLU A 393 -15.75 -21.85 -15.90
N PHE A 394 -14.88 -21.95 -14.89
CA PHE A 394 -14.57 -20.86 -13.98
C PHE A 394 -13.74 -19.75 -14.62
N GLN A 395 -12.90 -20.06 -15.60
CA GLN A 395 -12.14 -19.02 -16.32
C GLN A 395 -13.08 -18.05 -17.07
N LEU A 396 -14.22 -18.52 -17.58
CA LEU A 396 -15.24 -17.67 -18.19
C LEU A 396 -15.99 -16.80 -17.14
N LEU A 397 -16.20 -17.35 -15.94
CA LEU A 397 -16.82 -16.64 -14.81
C LEU A 397 -15.91 -15.52 -14.27
N ILE A 398 -14.60 -15.76 -14.22
CA ILE A 398 -13.57 -14.81 -13.76
C ILE A 398 -13.30 -13.75 -14.84
N ALA A 399 -13.04 -14.18 -16.08
CA ALA A 399 -12.72 -13.30 -17.20
C ALA A 399 -13.88 -12.35 -17.58
N SER A 400 -15.13 -12.76 -17.33
CA SER A 400 -16.29 -11.89 -17.55
C SER A 400 -16.53 -10.84 -16.46
N ARG A 401 -15.66 -10.71 -15.42
CA ARG A 401 -16.08 -10.05 -14.16
C ARG A 401 -15.10 -9.07 -13.55
N ILE A 402 -13.81 -9.33 -13.65
CA ILE A 402 -12.81 -8.50 -12.97
C ILE A 402 -12.62 -7.15 -13.68
N THR A 403 -12.59 -7.15 -15.01
CA THR A 403 -12.50 -5.94 -15.84
C THR A 403 -13.79 -5.12 -15.85
N GLY A 404 -14.90 -5.73 -15.43
CA GLY A 404 -16.25 -5.21 -15.58
C GLY A 404 -16.68 -4.32 -14.43
N PHE A 405 -16.72 -4.78 -13.18
CA PHE A 405 -17.60 -4.10 -12.20
C PHE A 405 -17.21 -2.65 -11.85
N ALA A 406 -15.92 -2.31 -11.84
CA ALA A 406 -15.47 -0.92 -11.70
C ALA A 406 -15.76 -0.06 -12.95
N SER A 407 -15.72 -0.63 -14.16
CA SER A 407 -16.03 0.06 -15.42
C SER A 407 -17.55 0.13 -15.71
N ILE A 408 -18.30 -0.87 -15.26
CA ILE A 408 -19.75 -1.10 -15.41
C ILE A 408 -20.55 -0.25 -14.44
N ALA A 409 -20.05 -0.01 -13.23
CA ALA A 409 -20.82 0.73 -12.23
C ALA A 409 -21.23 2.13 -12.72
N GLY A 410 -20.53 2.69 -13.73
CA GLY A 410 -20.83 4.02 -14.30
C GLY A 410 -20.82 5.12 -13.24
N ASP A 411 -20.29 4.82 -12.05
CA ASP A 411 -20.37 5.60 -10.84
C ASP A 411 -18.97 5.71 -10.26
N SER A 412 -18.44 6.93 -10.33
CA SER A 412 -17.16 7.32 -9.73
C SER A 412 -17.04 6.95 -8.24
N LYS A 413 -18.14 6.65 -7.55
CA LYS A 413 -18.17 6.31 -6.11
C LYS A 413 -18.21 4.81 -5.83
N PHE A 414 -18.27 3.94 -6.84
CA PHE A 414 -18.42 2.49 -6.62
C PHE A 414 -17.34 1.90 -5.72
N LEU A 415 -16.07 2.24 -5.95
CA LEU A 415 -14.93 1.75 -5.16
C LEU A 415 -14.98 2.25 -3.70
N SER A 416 -15.58 3.41 -3.47
CA SER A 416 -15.77 3.99 -2.13
C SER A 416 -17.09 3.59 -1.46
N THR A 417 -17.96 2.87 -2.17
CA THR A 417 -19.28 2.49 -1.66
C THR A 417 -19.16 1.18 -0.90
N GLN A 418 -19.56 1.18 0.37
CA GLN A 418 -19.62 -0.03 1.18
C GLN A 418 -20.81 -0.91 0.79
N MET A 419 -20.58 -2.21 0.77
CA MET A 419 -21.56 -3.25 0.48
C MET A 419 -22.57 -3.37 1.62
N LYS A 420 -23.86 -3.55 1.31
CA LYS A 420 -24.91 -3.79 2.30
C LYS A 420 -25.50 -5.17 2.13
N VAL A 421 -25.93 -5.78 3.23
CA VAL A 421 -26.80 -6.96 3.21
C VAL A 421 -28.22 -6.48 2.89
N VAL A 422 -28.82 -6.99 1.83
CA VAL A 422 -30.20 -6.69 1.40
C VAL A 422 -31.19 -7.63 2.08
N ALA A 423 -30.89 -8.93 2.05
CA ALA A 423 -31.67 -9.96 2.68
C ALA A 423 -30.79 -11.19 2.93
N ASN A 424 -31.15 -11.99 3.92
CA ASN A 424 -30.57 -13.31 4.13
C ASN A 424 -31.57 -14.25 4.79
N ASN A 425 -31.40 -15.55 4.57
CA ASN A 425 -32.09 -16.62 5.28
C ASN A 425 -31.09 -17.78 5.52
N THR A 426 -31.59 -18.97 5.85
CA THR A 426 -30.75 -20.14 6.16
C THR A 426 -29.75 -20.46 5.05
N HIS A 427 -30.18 -20.37 3.78
CA HIS A 427 -29.39 -20.84 2.63
C HIS A 427 -28.97 -19.75 1.66
N ASN A 428 -29.58 -18.57 1.74
CA ASN A 428 -29.44 -17.54 0.73
C ASN A 428 -29.03 -16.20 1.37
N ILE A 429 -28.20 -15.45 0.67
CA ILE A 429 -27.82 -14.08 1.03
C ILE A 429 -27.80 -13.21 -0.22
N ALA A 430 -28.34 -12.01 -0.11
CA ALA A 430 -28.20 -10.97 -1.11
C ALA A 430 -27.43 -9.80 -0.52
N VAL A 431 -26.40 -9.39 -1.24
CA VAL A 431 -25.56 -8.22 -0.92
C VAL A 431 -25.61 -7.23 -2.06
N GLN A 432 -25.43 -5.95 -1.77
CA GLN A 432 -25.52 -4.90 -2.77
C GLN A 432 -24.44 -3.85 -2.56
N LYS A 433 -23.70 -3.52 -3.63
CA LYS A 433 -22.70 -2.44 -3.67
C LYS A 433 -23.10 -1.47 -4.78
N GLY A 434 -23.62 -0.30 -4.41
CA GLY A 434 -24.23 0.63 -5.36
C GLY A 434 -25.41 -0.01 -6.10
N LYS A 435 -25.34 -0.07 -7.44
CA LYS A 435 -26.33 -0.72 -8.33
C LYS A 435 -25.97 -2.17 -8.69
N LEU A 436 -24.92 -2.73 -8.11
CA LEU A 436 -24.58 -4.15 -8.25
C LEU A 436 -25.24 -4.94 -7.13
N LEU A 437 -26.17 -5.82 -7.48
CA LEU A 437 -26.87 -6.71 -6.56
C LEU A 437 -26.39 -8.14 -6.79
N THR A 438 -25.82 -8.77 -5.77
CA THR A 438 -25.36 -10.16 -5.84
C THR A 438 -26.18 -11.03 -4.93
N ALA A 439 -26.76 -12.09 -5.47
CA ALA A 439 -27.46 -13.13 -4.72
C ALA A 439 -26.62 -14.42 -4.73
N LEU A 440 -26.38 -14.96 -3.54
CA LEU A 440 -25.59 -16.17 -3.32
C LEU A 440 -26.42 -17.19 -2.54
N THR A 441 -26.12 -18.47 -2.76
CA THR A 441 -26.79 -19.59 -2.09
C THR A 441 -25.84 -20.73 -1.79
N ASN A 442 -26.11 -21.47 -0.71
CA ASN A 442 -25.41 -22.72 -0.42
C ASN A 442 -26.27 -23.97 -0.61
N VAL A 443 -27.40 -23.91 -1.32
CA VAL A 443 -28.23 -25.12 -1.57
C VAL A 443 -27.54 -26.20 -2.42
N GLY A 444 -26.45 -25.85 -3.11
CA GLY A 444 -25.68 -26.74 -3.99
C GLY A 444 -26.37 -27.03 -5.33
N SER A 445 -25.70 -27.79 -6.18
CA SER A 445 -26.14 -28.14 -7.54
C SER A 445 -27.44 -28.94 -7.59
N GLN A 446 -27.73 -29.72 -6.53
CA GLN A 446 -28.95 -30.54 -6.39
C GLN A 446 -30.03 -29.84 -5.56
N GLY A 447 -29.77 -28.62 -5.10
CA GLY A 447 -30.73 -27.84 -4.31
C GLY A 447 -31.97 -27.48 -5.12
N ALA A 448 -33.13 -27.47 -4.46
CA ALA A 448 -34.35 -26.97 -5.07
C ALA A 448 -34.20 -25.48 -5.37
N ALA A 449 -34.78 -25.03 -6.49
CA ALA A 449 -34.85 -23.61 -6.79
C ALA A 449 -35.81 -22.92 -5.80
N GLU A 450 -35.26 -22.35 -4.74
CA GLU A 450 -36.01 -21.51 -3.81
C GLU A 450 -36.19 -20.12 -4.42
N LYS A 451 -37.40 -19.57 -4.29
CA LYS A 451 -37.65 -18.17 -4.61
C LYS A 451 -37.10 -17.32 -3.47
N PHE A 452 -36.27 -16.35 -3.83
CA PHE A 452 -35.69 -15.40 -2.89
C PHE A 452 -36.06 -13.98 -3.33
N GLU A 453 -37.09 -13.44 -2.68
CA GLU A 453 -37.62 -12.10 -2.97
C GLU A 453 -36.77 -11.04 -2.26
N LEU A 454 -36.24 -10.10 -3.04
CA LEU A 454 -35.38 -9.02 -2.59
C LEU A 454 -36.13 -7.70 -2.65
N THR A 455 -36.41 -7.15 -1.47
CA THR A 455 -37.05 -5.85 -1.30
C THR A 455 -36.01 -4.78 -0.97
N GLY A 456 -36.33 -3.50 -1.17
CA GLY A 456 -35.42 -2.40 -0.79
C GLY A 456 -34.12 -2.33 -1.62
N THR A 457 -34.11 -2.92 -2.82
CA THR A 457 -32.98 -2.94 -3.76
C THR A 457 -32.65 -1.53 -4.29
N GLY A 458 -33.62 -0.61 -4.29
CA GLY A 458 -33.44 0.73 -4.85
C GLY A 458 -33.40 0.75 -6.38
N TYR A 459 -33.85 -0.30 -7.05
CA TYR A 459 -34.18 -0.26 -8.47
C TYR A 459 -35.54 0.41 -8.70
N SER A 460 -35.72 0.91 -9.92
CA SER A 460 -36.96 1.55 -10.35
C SER A 460 -38.01 0.49 -10.67
N ALA A 461 -39.29 0.86 -10.60
CA ALA A 461 -40.38 -0.01 -11.01
C ALA A 461 -40.21 -0.48 -12.48
N ASN A 462 -40.29 -1.79 -12.73
CA ASN A 462 -40.10 -2.39 -14.05
C ASN A 462 -38.72 -2.14 -14.69
N GLU A 463 -37.69 -1.79 -13.90
CA GLU A 463 -36.33 -1.61 -14.39
C GLU A 463 -35.81 -2.90 -15.02
N GLN A 464 -35.19 -2.77 -16.20
CA GLN A 464 -34.58 -3.89 -16.91
C GLN A 464 -33.20 -4.17 -16.34
N LEU A 465 -33.03 -5.38 -15.85
CA LEU A 465 -31.82 -5.88 -15.21
C LEU A 465 -31.28 -7.08 -15.99
N VAL A 466 -30.04 -7.45 -15.70
CA VAL A 466 -29.40 -8.62 -16.29
C VAL A 466 -28.56 -9.32 -15.22
N ASP A 467 -28.71 -10.64 -15.09
CA ASP A 467 -27.70 -11.44 -14.42
C ASP A 467 -26.52 -11.61 -15.37
N VAL A 468 -25.42 -10.95 -15.06
CA VAL A 468 -24.23 -10.98 -15.91
C VAL A 468 -23.55 -12.35 -15.92
N LEU A 469 -23.84 -13.26 -14.97
CA LEU A 469 -23.22 -14.59 -14.93
C LEU A 469 -23.78 -15.48 -16.03
N SER A 470 -25.11 -15.48 -16.16
CA SER A 470 -25.84 -16.28 -17.15
C SER A 470 -26.25 -15.49 -18.40
N CYS A 471 -26.06 -14.16 -18.39
CA CYS A 471 -26.60 -13.23 -19.39
C CYS A 471 -28.12 -13.35 -19.57
N THR A 472 -28.84 -13.65 -18.48
CA THR A 472 -30.29 -13.72 -18.47
C THR A 472 -30.90 -12.40 -18.03
N ASN A 473 -31.96 -11.97 -18.72
CA ASN A 473 -32.66 -10.74 -18.37
C ASN A 473 -33.58 -10.98 -17.17
N ILE A 474 -33.59 -10.02 -16.26
CA ILE A 474 -34.43 -9.98 -15.07
C ILE A 474 -35.18 -8.64 -15.11
N THR A 475 -36.43 -8.60 -14.65
CA THR A 475 -37.19 -7.35 -14.56
C THR A 475 -37.58 -7.14 -13.11
N ALA A 476 -37.26 -5.97 -12.56
CA ALA A 476 -37.75 -5.57 -11.25
C ALA A 476 -39.28 -5.43 -11.29
N ASP A 477 -39.98 -5.74 -10.21
CA ASP A 477 -41.44 -5.63 -10.17
C ASP A 477 -41.94 -4.17 -10.14
N ALA A 478 -43.26 -3.98 -10.02
CA ALA A 478 -43.87 -2.65 -9.95
C ALA A 478 -43.45 -1.83 -8.71
N SER A 479 -42.86 -2.47 -7.70
CA SER A 479 -42.33 -1.84 -6.49
C SER A 479 -40.79 -1.72 -6.52
N GLY A 480 -40.13 -2.20 -7.57
CA GLY A 480 -38.67 -2.25 -7.68
C GLY A 480 -38.03 -3.46 -7.00
N ASN A 481 -38.82 -4.44 -6.53
CA ASN A 481 -38.29 -5.66 -5.93
C ASN A 481 -37.75 -6.61 -7.00
N VAL A 482 -36.78 -7.44 -6.62
CA VAL A 482 -36.14 -8.41 -7.53
C VAL A 482 -36.37 -9.81 -6.99
N ASN A 483 -36.93 -10.69 -7.83
CA ASN A 483 -37.17 -12.08 -7.48
C ASN A 483 -36.06 -12.98 -8.05
N ILE A 484 -35.30 -13.61 -7.17
CA ILE A 484 -34.20 -14.50 -7.52
C ILE A 484 -34.70 -15.95 -7.54
N ALA A 485 -34.24 -16.70 -8.53
CA ALA A 485 -34.41 -18.14 -8.62
C ALA A 485 -33.06 -18.81 -8.91
N PHE A 486 -32.48 -19.44 -7.89
CA PHE A 486 -31.17 -20.08 -7.96
C PHE A 486 -31.21 -21.36 -8.81
N THR A 487 -31.09 -21.20 -10.13
CA THR A 487 -31.12 -22.33 -11.07
C THR A 487 -29.83 -23.15 -10.95
N GLY A 488 -29.96 -24.40 -10.50
CA GLY A 488 -28.83 -25.29 -10.25
C GLY A 488 -27.89 -24.80 -9.14
N GLY A 489 -28.40 -23.99 -8.19
CA GLY A 489 -27.60 -23.43 -7.10
C GLY A 489 -26.54 -22.42 -7.52
N ASN A 490 -26.56 -21.92 -8.77
CA ASN A 490 -25.57 -20.94 -9.24
C ASN A 490 -25.81 -19.55 -8.63
N PRO A 491 -24.75 -18.78 -8.33
CA PRO A 491 -24.89 -17.38 -7.92
C PRO A 491 -25.53 -16.54 -9.04
N GLN A 492 -26.03 -15.36 -8.68
CA GLN A 492 -26.51 -14.35 -9.64
C GLN A 492 -25.89 -12.99 -9.31
N VAL A 493 -25.37 -12.28 -10.31
CA VAL A 493 -24.82 -10.93 -10.16
C VAL A 493 -25.56 -10.01 -11.11
N ILE A 494 -26.34 -9.10 -10.55
CA ILE A 494 -27.39 -8.38 -11.24
C ILE A 494 -27.06 -6.90 -11.30
N ILE A 495 -27.17 -6.34 -12.49
CA ILE A 495 -26.98 -4.91 -12.76
C ILE A 495 -28.10 -4.40 -13.69
N PRO A 496 -28.36 -3.09 -13.73
CA PRO A 496 -29.16 -2.45 -14.77
C PRO A 496 -28.62 -2.69 -16.18
N VAL A 497 -29.49 -2.97 -17.14
CA VAL A 497 -29.12 -3.13 -18.57
C VAL A 497 -28.47 -1.84 -19.11
N SER A 498 -28.83 -0.67 -18.57
CA SER A 498 -28.20 0.61 -18.93
C SER A 498 -26.70 0.66 -18.65
N GLN A 499 -26.20 -0.16 -17.72
CA GLN A 499 -24.79 -0.25 -17.35
C GLN A 499 -23.99 -1.28 -18.19
N LEU A 500 -24.65 -2.05 -19.05
CA LEU A 500 -23.97 -3.02 -19.92
C LEU A 500 -23.23 -2.38 -21.11
N SER A 501 -23.64 -1.19 -21.53
CA SER A 501 -23.11 -0.57 -22.76
C SER A 501 -21.60 -0.32 -22.63
N GLY A 502 -20.82 -0.84 -23.59
CA GLY A 502 -19.36 -0.68 -23.60
C GLY A 502 -18.59 -1.60 -22.65
N SER A 503 -19.27 -2.41 -21.83
CA SER A 503 -18.65 -3.32 -20.85
C SER A 503 -18.00 -4.56 -21.47
N GLY A 504 -18.37 -4.92 -22.70
CA GLY A 504 -17.99 -6.20 -23.31
C GLY A 504 -18.75 -7.41 -22.74
N LEU A 505 -19.62 -7.23 -21.75
CA LEU A 505 -20.43 -8.30 -21.16
C LEU A 505 -21.76 -8.50 -21.90
N CYS A 506 -22.20 -9.76 -21.94
CA CYS A 506 -23.49 -10.19 -22.47
C CYS A 506 -23.82 -9.66 -23.87
N GLY A 507 -22.80 -9.45 -24.71
CA GLY A 507 -22.93 -9.22 -26.14
C GLY A 507 -23.65 -7.92 -26.51
N SER A 508 -23.43 -6.81 -25.78
CA SER A 508 -23.89 -5.49 -26.20
C SER A 508 -23.53 -5.24 -27.67
N ALA A 509 -24.50 -5.39 -28.56
CA ALA A 509 -24.30 -5.27 -29.99
C ALA A 509 -23.68 -3.91 -30.26
N LYS A 510 -22.60 -3.87 -31.05
CA LYS A 510 -22.30 -2.67 -31.84
C LYS A 510 -23.59 -2.35 -32.58
N SER A 511 -24.28 -1.28 -32.18
CA SER A 511 -25.38 -0.73 -32.94
C SER A 511 -24.79 -0.22 -34.25
N THR A 512 -24.65 -1.12 -35.22
CA THR A 512 -24.41 -0.79 -36.61
C THR A 512 -25.69 -0.12 -37.07
N THR A 513 -25.77 1.19 -36.87
CA THR A 513 -26.79 2.01 -37.51
C THR A 513 -26.45 2.00 -38.99
N THR A 514 -27.03 1.06 -39.72
CA THR A 514 -27.04 1.02 -41.17
C THR A 514 -27.70 2.32 -41.64
N THR A 515 -26.90 3.34 -41.88
CA THR A 515 -27.37 4.57 -42.49
C THR A 515 -27.56 4.28 -43.97
N THR A 516 -28.81 4.10 -44.36
CA THR A 516 -29.24 4.17 -45.76
C THR A 516 -28.90 5.57 -46.29
N SER A 517 -27.81 5.68 -47.04
CA SER A 517 -27.42 6.90 -47.73
C SER A 517 -28.28 7.09 -48.98
N SER A 518 -29.32 7.91 -48.88
CA SER A 518 -29.86 8.60 -50.06
C SER A 518 -28.91 9.74 -50.42
N GLY A 519 -28.32 9.67 -51.61
CA GLY A 519 -27.38 10.67 -52.10
C GLY A 519 -28.00 12.06 -52.29
N SER A 520 -27.24 13.07 -51.91
CA SER A 520 -27.28 14.38 -52.55
C SER A 520 -25.87 14.96 -52.53
N ASN A 521 -25.30 15.08 -53.73
CA ASN A 521 -24.04 15.74 -54.00
C ASN A 521 -24.15 17.23 -53.67
N ASN A 522 -23.16 17.79 -52.97
CA ASN A 522 -22.59 19.10 -53.30
C ASN A 522 -21.28 19.39 -52.55
N GLY A 523 -20.21 19.57 -53.32
CA GLY A 523 -19.30 20.71 -53.21
C GLY A 523 -18.36 20.76 -51.99
N ALA A 524 -17.15 20.24 -52.18
CA ALA A 524 -15.99 20.61 -51.38
C ALA A 524 -15.67 22.11 -51.52
N THR A 525 -15.43 22.81 -50.41
CA THR A 525 -14.48 23.94 -50.33
C THR A 525 -13.93 24.06 -48.92
N ALA A 526 -12.64 24.37 -48.84
CA ALA A 526 -11.80 24.51 -47.67
C ALA A 526 -12.17 25.73 -46.80
N LEU A 527 -11.90 25.64 -45.50
CA LEU A 527 -11.63 26.69 -44.49
C LEU A 527 -11.22 25.90 -43.23
N GLY A 528 -10.04 26.02 -42.62
CA GLY A 528 -9.42 27.22 -42.08
C GLY A 528 -9.12 26.91 -40.62
N LEU A 529 -7.88 26.54 -40.30
CA LEU A 529 -7.42 26.37 -38.92
C LEU A 529 -7.44 27.73 -38.21
N SER A 530 -8.30 27.87 -37.21
CA SER A 530 -8.19 28.97 -36.23
C SER A 530 -8.90 28.63 -34.93
N ALA A 531 -8.26 28.99 -33.82
CA ALA A 531 -8.75 29.10 -32.45
C ALA A 531 -8.71 27.82 -31.58
N LEU A 532 -7.60 27.67 -30.85
CA LEU A 532 -7.54 26.85 -29.63
C LEU A 532 -6.66 27.59 -28.61
N LEU A 533 -7.27 28.44 -27.79
CA LEU A 533 -6.71 29.00 -26.55
C LEU A 533 -7.79 29.79 -25.80
N ALA A 534 -8.46 29.14 -24.84
CA ALA A 534 -9.11 29.82 -23.74
C ALA A 534 -9.33 28.85 -22.57
N THR A 535 -8.73 29.24 -21.44
CA THR A 535 -9.21 29.08 -20.05
C THR A 535 -9.33 27.68 -19.45
N PHE A 536 -8.27 27.27 -18.74
CA PHE A 536 -8.38 26.44 -17.54
C PHE A 536 -7.97 27.28 -16.31
N PHE A 537 -8.69 27.07 -15.21
CA PHE A 537 -8.51 27.60 -13.84
C PHE A 537 -9.18 28.93 -13.44
N GLY A 538 -10.44 28.79 -13.01
CA GLY A 538 -11.00 29.46 -11.83
C GLY A 538 -12.02 28.47 -11.25
N ILE A 539 -11.92 28.02 -10.00
CA ILE A 539 -12.64 28.57 -8.86
C ILE A 539 -12.13 27.81 -7.61
N ILE A 540 -11.57 28.51 -6.62
CA ILE A 540 -11.63 28.06 -5.22
C ILE A 540 -12.40 29.15 -4.49
N GLY A 541 -13.64 28.80 -4.12
CA GLY A 541 -14.52 29.63 -3.34
C GLY A 541 -14.09 29.65 -1.88
N MET A 542 -14.03 30.86 -1.33
CA MET A 542 -14.06 31.12 0.11
C MET A 542 -15.36 30.57 0.70
N HIS A 543 -15.27 29.80 1.79
CA HIS A 543 -16.40 29.54 2.65
C HIS A 543 -16.08 29.82 4.12
N ASN A 544 -17.01 30.60 4.68
CA ASN A 544 -17.03 31.18 6.02
C ASN A 544 -17.00 30.13 7.12
N CYS A 545 -16.30 30.52 8.19
CA CYS A 545 -16.36 29.93 9.51
C CYS A 545 -17.68 30.32 10.22
N ASN A 546 -18.41 29.35 10.81
CA ASN A 546 -18.95 29.51 12.17
C ASN A 546 -19.56 28.24 12.79
N THR A 547 -19.30 28.10 14.11
CA THR A 547 -19.96 27.30 15.17
C THR A 547 -19.70 25.78 15.29
N ILE A 548 -19.07 25.37 16.42
CA ILE A 548 -19.53 24.39 17.44
C ILE A 548 -18.55 24.44 18.64
N GLY A 549 -19.10 24.34 19.86
CA GLY A 549 -18.42 24.44 21.17
C GLY A 549 -17.68 23.17 21.65
N PRO A 550 -17.36 23.06 22.95
CA PRO A 550 -16.03 22.65 23.42
C PRO A 550 -15.91 21.14 23.72
N ARG A 551 -14.86 20.51 23.22
CA ARG A 551 -14.19 19.37 23.87
C ARG A 551 -12.68 19.48 23.65
N GLU A 552 -11.96 19.50 24.75
CA GLU A 552 -10.49 19.60 24.82
C GLU A 552 -9.80 18.44 24.10
N PRO A 553 -8.73 18.70 23.31
CA PRO A 553 -7.75 17.69 22.95
C PRO A 553 -6.57 17.72 23.93
N THR A 554 -6.32 16.56 24.50
CA THR A 554 -5.13 16.15 25.25
C THR A 554 -3.88 16.15 24.37
N SER A 555 -3.05 17.19 24.41
CA SER A 555 -1.65 17.20 23.97
C SER A 555 -0.88 18.36 24.62
N PRO A 556 0.43 18.23 24.93
CA PRO A 556 1.18 19.24 25.69
C PRO A 556 1.34 20.54 24.89
N THR A 557 1.09 21.64 25.58
CA THR A 557 1.13 23.02 25.11
C THR A 557 2.50 23.45 24.56
N SER A 558 2.54 23.88 23.29
CA SER A 558 3.54 24.85 22.85
C SER A 558 3.29 26.19 23.56
N PRO A 559 4.32 27.00 23.87
CA PRO A 559 4.11 28.25 24.59
C PRO A 559 3.19 29.17 23.78
N VAL A 560 2.08 29.53 24.41
CA VAL A 560 0.98 30.34 23.88
C VAL A 560 1.48 31.77 23.66
N ALA A 561 1.28 32.32 22.45
CA ALA A 561 1.45 33.75 22.21
C ALA A 561 0.46 34.55 23.08
N VAL A 562 0.95 35.60 23.73
CA VAL A 562 0.17 36.41 24.71
C VAL A 562 -1.12 36.94 24.09
N TYR A 563 -2.27 36.68 24.75
CA TYR A 563 -3.58 37.25 24.42
C TYR A 563 -4.16 38.02 25.63
N PRO A 564 -4.82 39.19 25.42
CA PRO A 564 -4.96 39.88 24.14
C PRO A 564 -3.59 40.36 23.65
N PRO A 565 -3.37 40.42 22.32
CA PRO A 565 -2.12 40.94 21.78
C PRO A 565 -1.87 42.34 22.37
N PRO A 566 -0.62 42.71 22.69
CA PRO A 566 -0.34 44.08 23.09
C PRO A 566 -0.90 45.03 22.04
N ALA A 567 -1.59 46.08 22.49
CA ALA A 567 -2.12 47.10 21.60
C ALA A 567 -1.00 47.55 20.65
N PRO A 568 -1.27 47.69 19.34
CA PRO A 568 -0.25 48.09 18.40
C PRO A 568 0.34 49.42 18.87
N PRO A 569 1.66 49.64 18.79
CA PRO A 569 2.21 50.96 19.01
C PRO A 569 1.51 51.90 18.04
N ASP A 570 1.06 53.05 18.56
CA ASP A 570 0.47 54.15 17.80
C ASP A 570 1.49 54.61 16.75
N ASN A 571 1.49 53.94 15.61
CA ASN A 571 2.42 54.21 14.54
C ASN A 571 1.57 54.24 13.26
N GLU A 572 1.53 55.41 12.66
CA GLU A 572 0.82 55.79 11.43
C GLU A 572 1.30 55.02 10.17
N ASN A 573 1.89 53.82 10.33
CA ASN A 573 2.56 53.05 9.28
C ASN A 573 2.22 51.55 9.35
N ALA A 574 0.94 51.19 9.49
CA ALA A 574 0.50 49.81 9.25
C ALA A 574 0.74 49.47 7.76
N PRO A 575 1.44 48.36 7.41
CA PRO A 575 1.57 47.96 6.01
C PRO A 575 0.20 47.50 5.54
N GLY A 576 -0.52 48.39 4.85
CA GLY A 576 -1.81 48.10 4.23
C GLY A 576 -1.68 47.04 3.14
N ALA A 577 -2.77 46.83 2.39
CA ALA A 577 -2.94 45.91 1.25
C ALA A 577 -1.84 45.91 0.15
N ALA A 578 -0.75 46.66 0.33
CA ALA A 578 0.42 46.72 -0.51
C ALA A 578 1.25 45.42 -0.53
N ALA A 579 1.36 44.66 0.56
CA ALA A 579 2.20 43.45 0.59
C ALA A 579 1.70 42.35 -0.37
N GLU A 580 0.38 42.13 -0.43
CA GLU A 580 -0.25 41.18 -1.36
C GLU A 580 -0.15 41.66 -2.81
N PHE A 581 -0.27 42.97 -3.04
CA PHE A 581 -0.08 43.58 -4.35
C PHE A 581 1.36 43.42 -4.86
N TYR A 582 2.36 43.68 -4.01
CA TYR A 582 3.77 43.49 -4.37
C TYR A 582 4.12 42.01 -4.60
N GLY A 583 3.50 41.09 -3.85
CA GLY A 583 3.64 39.65 -4.08
C GLY A 583 3.11 39.22 -5.44
N PHE A 584 1.92 39.71 -5.83
CA PHE A 584 1.34 39.43 -7.14
C PHE A 584 2.17 40.03 -8.29
N VAL A 585 2.61 41.30 -8.14
CA VAL A 585 3.47 41.95 -9.14
C VAL A 585 4.80 41.23 -9.28
N ALA A 586 5.42 40.78 -8.17
CA ALA A 586 6.65 40.01 -8.20
C ALA A 586 6.46 38.65 -8.89
N TRP A 587 5.37 37.95 -8.62
CA TRP A 587 5.05 36.68 -9.28
C TRP A 587 4.82 36.86 -10.79
N ALA A 588 4.01 37.85 -11.18
CA ALA A 588 3.70 38.09 -12.58
C ALA A 588 4.95 38.52 -13.37
N THR A 589 5.78 39.40 -12.80
CA THR A 589 7.02 39.86 -13.45
C THR A 589 8.04 38.72 -13.57
N THR A 590 8.21 37.89 -12.53
CA THR A 590 9.13 36.74 -12.59
C THR A 590 8.67 35.67 -13.58
N ALA A 591 7.36 35.41 -13.68
CA ALA A 591 6.80 34.50 -14.67
C ALA A 591 7.06 35.00 -16.11
N ILE A 592 6.80 36.28 -16.39
CA ILE A 592 7.06 36.88 -17.71
C ILE A 592 8.55 36.78 -18.07
N LEU A 593 9.44 37.14 -17.15
CA LEU A 593 10.89 37.03 -17.36
C LEU A 593 11.34 35.59 -17.61
N TRP A 594 10.73 34.62 -16.94
CA TRP A 594 11.01 33.20 -17.16
C TRP A 594 10.60 32.75 -18.57
N PHE A 595 9.42 33.13 -19.05
CA PHE A 595 9.02 32.82 -20.43
C PHE A 595 9.92 33.48 -21.47
N ILE A 596 10.30 34.74 -21.27
CA ILE A 596 11.26 35.44 -22.15
C ILE A 596 12.60 34.70 -22.15
N TYR A 597 13.07 34.25 -20.99
CA TYR A 597 14.29 33.46 -20.85
C TYR A 597 14.22 32.13 -21.61
N ILE A 598 13.12 31.37 -21.49
CA ILE A 598 12.94 30.10 -22.22
C ILE A 598 12.87 30.33 -23.73
N ILE A 599 12.15 31.35 -24.18
CA ILE A 599 12.05 31.74 -25.59
C ILE A 599 13.44 32.10 -26.13
N TRP A 600 14.20 32.92 -25.41
CA TRP A 600 15.58 33.27 -25.76
C TRP A 600 16.49 32.04 -25.76
N ALA A 601 16.38 31.15 -24.77
CA ALA A 601 17.25 29.98 -24.63
C ALA A 601 17.03 28.91 -25.71
N LEU A 602 15.79 28.69 -26.15
CA LEU A 602 15.42 27.57 -27.04
C LEU A 602 15.21 27.95 -28.50
N LEU A 603 14.83 29.19 -28.84
CA LEU A 603 14.60 29.57 -30.24
C LEU A 603 15.91 29.65 -31.03
N PRO A 604 15.96 29.18 -32.29
CA PRO A 604 17.11 29.38 -33.16
C PRO A 604 17.41 30.85 -33.45
N ASP A 605 18.69 31.19 -33.65
CA ASP A 605 19.15 32.56 -33.94
C ASP A 605 18.47 33.21 -35.16
N SER A 606 18.10 32.41 -36.16
CA SER A 606 17.40 32.87 -37.36
C SER A 606 16.02 33.45 -37.03
N VAL A 607 15.31 32.85 -36.07
CA VAL A 607 13.97 33.28 -35.65
C VAL A 607 14.08 34.57 -34.83
N ILE A 608 15.03 34.65 -33.89
CA ILE A 608 15.24 35.83 -33.04
C ILE A 608 15.63 37.06 -33.88
N ARG A 609 16.56 36.89 -34.83
CA ARG A 609 16.92 37.97 -35.76
C ARG A 609 15.78 38.33 -36.72
N GLY A 610 14.95 37.36 -37.11
CA GLY A 610 13.75 37.58 -37.92
C GLY A 610 12.69 38.44 -37.24
N ILE A 611 12.64 38.44 -35.90
CA ILE A 611 11.75 39.30 -35.09
C ILE A 611 12.36 40.71 -34.91
N GLY A 612 13.54 40.99 -35.46
CA GLY A 612 14.20 42.30 -35.41
C GLY A 612 15.10 42.51 -34.18
N ILE A 613 15.33 41.46 -33.37
CA ILE A 613 16.25 41.54 -32.22
C ILE A 613 17.68 41.29 -32.74
N THR A 614 18.47 42.36 -32.79
CA THR A 614 19.84 42.33 -33.34
C THR A 614 20.92 42.06 -32.30
N TRP A 615 20.60 42.23 -31.01
CA TRP A 615 21.53 41.97 -29.90
C TRP A 615 20.81 41.25 -28.75
N TYR A 616 21.43 40.18 -28.22
CA TYR A 616 21.01 39.45 -27.04
C TYR A 616 22.21 38.77 -26.37
N PRO A 617 22.13 38.38 -25.08
CA PRO A 617 23.23 37.73 -24.37
C PRO A 617 23.67 36.40 -25.01
N ASN A 618 24.92 35.98 -24.76
CA ASN A 618 25.43 34.70 -25.25
C ASN A 618 24.64 33.52 -24.66
N ARG A 619 24.35 32.48 -25.46
CA ARG A 619 23.53 31.32 -25.05
C ARG A 619 24.15 30.48 -23.95
N GLU A 620 25.46 30.58 -23.71
CA GLU A 620 26.12 29.92 -22.57
C GLU A 620 25.47 30.32 -21.23
N TRP A 621 24.92 31.53 -21.13
CA TRP A 621 24.20 31.99 -19.94
C TRP A 621 22.91 31.23 -19.68
N ALA A 622 22.34 30.54 -20.68
CA ALA A 622 21.18 29.67 -20.49
C ALA A 622 21.51 28.41 -19.65
N LEU A 623 22.80 28.05 -19.57
CA LEU A 623 23.27 26.98 -18.69
C LEU A 623 23.83 27.55 -17.38
N LEU A 624 24.62 28.63 -17.47
CA LEU A 624 25.29 29.21 -16.31
C LEU A 624 24.29 29.77 -15.29
N ILE A 625 23.21 30.44 -15.72
CA ILE A 625 22.23 31.03 -14.80
C ILE A 625 21.60 29.97 -13.88
N PRO A 626 21.04 28.86 -14.39
CA PRO A 626 20.54 27.77 -13.54
C PRO A 626 21.63 27.16 -12.65
N SER A 627 22.85 26.96 -13.16
CA SER A 627 23.96 26.40 -12.36
C SER A 627 24.34 27.30 -11.19
N TYR A 628 24.44 28.62 -11.39
CA TYR A 628 24.71 29.57 -10.32
C TYR A 628 23.53 29.68 -9.33
N ALA A 629 22.29 29.60 -9.81
CA ALA A 629 21.11 29.61 -8.95
C ALA A 629 21.07 28.40 -8.00
N VAL A 630 21.38 27.20 -8.50
CA VAL A 630 21.49 25.99 -7.66
C VAL A 630 22.57 26.17 -6.60
N PHE A 631 23.74 26.70 -6.97
CA PHE A 631 24.81 26.97 -6.01
C PHE A 631 24.39 27.98 -4.93
N LEU A 632 23.68 29.04 -5.32
CA LEU A 632 23.18 30.07 -4.39
C LEU A 632 22.14 29.51 -3.41
N VAL A 633 21.24 28.64 -3.87
CA VAL A 633 20.28 27.93 -3.00
C VAL A 633 21.01 27.05 -1.99
N LEU A 634 21.99 26.25 -2.44
CA LEU A 634 22.79 25.40 -1.55
C LEU A 634 23.57 26.24 -0.52
N LEU A 635 24.14 27.37 -0.94
CA LEU A 635 24.84 28.30 -0.05
C LEU A 635 23.89 28.92 0.99
N THR A 636 22.63 29.16 0.61
CA THR A 636 21.62 29.70 1.54
C THR A 636 21.31 28.70 2.64
N TYR A 637 21.15 27.41 2.33
CA TYR A 637 20.98 26.36 3.34
C TYR A 637 22.20 26.24 4.26
N PHE A 638 23.40 26.31 3.69
CA PHE A 638 24.63 26.27 4.48
C PHE A 638 24.75 27.49 5.42
N THR A 639 24.43 28.67 4.92
CA THR A 639 24.45 29.92 5.71
C THR A 639 23.40 29.88 6.80
N TYR A 640 22.19 29.41 6.50
CA TYR A 640 21.13 29.25 7.49
C TYR A 640 21.51 28.25 8.59
N PHE A 641 22.12 27.12 8.22
CA PHE A 641 22.62 26.15 9.18
C PHE A 641 23.75 26.73 10.05
N ALA A 642 24.69 27.48 9.44
CA ALA A 642 25.76 28.16 10.16
C ALA A 642 25.22 29.22 11.13
N LEU A 643 24.22 30.00 10.72
CA LEU A 643 23.53 30.97 11.57
C LEU A 643 22.75 30.27 12.68
N GLY A 644 22.11 29.14 12.41
CA GLY A 644 21.44 28.32 13.42
C GLY A 644 22.41 27.80 14.47
N ILE A 645 23.58 27.29 14.06
CA ILE A 645 24.65 26.88 14.99
C ILE A 645 25.19 28.07 15.77
N TYR A 646 25.43 29.21 15.11
CA TYR A 646 25.91 30.42 15.78
C TYR A 646 24.91 30.96 16.80
N ALA A 647 23.62 30.88 16.50
CA ALA A 647 22.53 31.26 17.40
C ALA A 647 22.21 30.20 18.46
N THR A 648 22.79 28.99 18.37
CA THR A 648 22.56 27.94 19.37
C THR A 648 23.31 28.28 20.66
N PRO A 649 22.62 28.39 21.81
CA PRO A 649 23.29 28.65 23.07
C PRO A 649 24.28 27.55 23.44
N SER A 650 25.33 27.91 24.19
CA SER A 650 26.29 26.93 24.72
C SER A 650 25.57 25.86 25.56
N TYR A 651 26.08 24.63 25.58
CA TYR A 651 25.61 23.57 26.50
C TYR A 651 25.68 23.94 28.00
N SER A 652 26.42 25.00 28.33
CA SER A 652 26.50 25.54 29.69
C SER A 652 25.48 26.65 29.97
N ASP A 653 24.73 27.09 28.95
CA ASP A 653 23.70 28.10 29.07
C ASP A 653 22.43 27.48 29.66
N VAL A 654 21.99 28.05 30.78
CA VAL A 654 20.85 27.58 31.57
C VAL A 654 19.57 27.51 30.75
N LYS A 655 19.42 28.35 29.72
CA LYS A 655 18.24 28.37 28.83
C LYS A 655 18.05 27.07 28.03
N SER A 656 19.09 26.25 27.90
CA SER A 656 19.06 25.02 27.10
C SER A 656 18.46 23.80 27.83
N VAL A 657 18.08 23.93 29.12
CA VAL A 657 17.71 22.77 29.98
C VAL A 657 16.40 22.97 30.76
N THR A 658 15.74 24.11 30.64
CA THR A 658 14.70 24.52 31.60
C THR A 658 13.40 24.91 30.93
N ASP A 659 12.29 24.50 31.56
CA ASP A 659 10.91 24.75 31.14
C ASP A 659 10.35 26.07 31.72
N GLU A 660 9.05 26.30 31.52
CA GLU A 660 8.32 27.49 31.97
C GLU A 660 8.18 27.63 33.51
N HIS A 661 8.60 26.63 34.29
CA HIS A 661 8.51 26.63 35.74
C HIS A 661 9.84 26.94 36.46
N ALA A 662 10.95 27.00 35.73
CA ALA A 662 12.26 27.29 36.30
C ALA A 662 12.36 28.74 36.80
N ARG A 663 12.80 28.94 38.05
CA ARG A 663 12.98 30.27 38.65
C ARG A 663 14.45 30.61 38.78
N TYR A 664 14.94 31.53 37.94
CA TYR A 664 16.33 32.00 38.02
C TYR A 664 16.47 33.22 38.93
N ALA A 665 17.62 33.31 39.59
CA ALA A 665 18.02 34.57 40.23
C ALA A 665 18.26 35.64 39.17
N VAL A 666 17.32 36.58 39.03
CA VAL A 666 17.61 37.85 38.38
C VAL A 666 18.40 38.68 39.37
N GLN A 667 19.65 39.00 39.02
CA GLN A 667 20.56 39.75 39.87
C GLN A 667 20.04 41.18 40.06
N THR A 668 19.16 41.35 41.03
CA THR A 668 18.73 42.65 41.53
C THR A 668 19.54 42.96 42.77
N SER A 669 19.98 44.21 42.93
CA SER A 669 20.76 44.66 44.08
C SER A 669 19.90 44.61 45.34
N VAL A 670 19.96 43.51 46.09
CA VAL A 670 19.17 43.33 47.31
C VAL A 670 19.94 43.87 48.52
N SER A 671 19.26 44.67 49.35
CA SER A 671 19.75 45.19 50.62
C SER A 671 20.18 44.07 51.57
N ARG A 672 21.24 44.30 52.36
CA ARG A 672 21.91 43.33 53.27
C ARG A 672 21.01 42.74 54.36
N SER A 673 19.78 43.23 54.54
CA SER A 673 18.84 42.81 55.59
C SER A 673 17.66 41.96 55.08
N THR A 674 17.70 41.48 53.84
CA THR A 674 16.60 40.70 53.25
C THR A 674 17.04 39.30 52.87
N VAL A 675 16.21 38.30 53.19
CA VAL A 675 16.45 36.91 52.80
C VAL A 675 16.24 36.80 51.28
N PRO A 676 17.23 36.30 50.50
CA PRO A 676 17.11 36.23 49.05
C PRO A 676 16.03 35.22 48.64
N GLN A 677 15.37 35.50 47.52
CA GLN A 677 14.34 34.64 46.96
C GLN A 677 14.92 33.28 46.56
N VAL A 678 14.20 32.20 46.88
CA VAL A 678 14.58 30.84 46.51
C VAL A 678 14.53 30.72 44.99
N HIS A 679 15.63 30.27 44.40
CA HIS A 679 15.81 30.10 42.96
C HIS A 679 16.58 28.81 42.68
N ASP A 680 16.40 28.28 41.48
CA ASP A 680 17.01 27.03 41.07
C ASP A 680 18.50 27.24 40.74
N LEU A 681 19.34 26.29 41.19
CA LEU A 681 20.78 26.34 40.96
C LEU A 681 21.12 25.77 39.58
N PRO A 682 21.96 26.46 38.77
CA PRO A 682 22.39 25.94 37.48
C PRO A 682 23.07 24.57 37.61
N ILE A 683 22.68 23.60 36.78
CA ILE A 683 23.26 22.24 36.79
C ILE A 683 24.78 22.27 36.60
N GLY A 684 25.31 23.22 35.81
CA GLY A 684 26.75 23.43 35.64
C GLY A 684 27.45 23.86 36.94
N LEU A 685 26.79 24.68 37.76
CA LEU A 685 27.27 25.06 39.08
C LEU A 685 27.26 23.85 40.03
N VAL A 686 26.14 23.11 40.07
CA VAL A 686 25.99 21.90 40.87
C VAL A 686 27.07 20.89 40.51
N ASN A 687 27.27 20.63 39.22
CA ASN A 687 28.28 19.70 38.74
C ASN A 687 29.70 20.15 39.06
N ARG A 688 30.00 21.45 38.94
CA ARG A 688 31.30 22.00 39.33
C ARG A 688 31.57 21.89 40.83
N VAL A 689 30.54 22.04 41.67
CA VAL A 689 30.68 22.00 43.13
C VAL A 689 30.73 20.57 43.65
N LEU A 690 29.87 19.68 43.14
CA LEU A 690 29.77 18.28 43.58
C LEU A 690 30.82 17.38 42.93
N TYR A 691 31.10 17.58 41.64
CA TYR A 691 31.94 16.69 40.84
C TYR A 691 33.22 17.37 40.31
N GLY A 692 33.37 18.68 40.47
CA GLY A 692 34.60 19.38 40.10
C GLY A 692 35.75 18.99 41.02
N LYS A 693 36.92 18.65 40.45
CA LYS A 693 38.13 18.35 41.22
C LYS A 693 38.48 19.53 42.14
N ARG A 694 38.33 19.38 43.45
CA ARG A 694 38.87 20.32 44.44
C ARG A 694 40.38 20.42 44.25
N ARG A 695 40.85 21.56 43.75
CA ARG A 695 42.28 21.89 43.73
C ARG A 695 42.73 21.96 45.19
N ARG A 696 43.46 20.95 45.67
CA ARG A 696 44.10 20.99 47.00
C ARG A 696 44.99 22.22 47.05
N SER A 697 44.59 23.23 47.83
CA SER A 697 45.49 24.26 48.30
C SER A 697 46.62 23.57 49.05
N LYS A 698 47.85 23.64 48.53
CA LYS A 698 49.03 23.32 49.32
C LYS A 698 49.11 24.40 50.39
N SER A 699 48.76 24.06 51.64
CA SER A 699 49.18 24.87 52.77
C SER A 699 50.70 24.84 52.82
N SER A 700 51.35 25.96 52.55
CA SER A 700 52.69 26.19 53.04
C SER A 700 52.60 26.32 54.56
N VAL A 701 53.01 25.27 55.27
CA VAL A 701 53.43 25.40 56.66
C VAL A 701 54.86 25.92 56.62
N MET A 702 55.06 27.14 57.10
CA MET A 702 56.04 27.37 58.16
C MET A 702 55.29 27.32 59.48
#